data_AF-A0A252DLS5-F1
#
_entry.id   AF-A0A252DLS5-F1
#
_cell.length_a   1.000
_cell.length_b   1.000
_cell.length_c   1.000
_cell.angle_alpha   90.00
_cell.angle_beta   90.00
_cell.angle_gamma   90.00
#
_symmetry.space_group_name_H-M   'P 1'
#
loop_
_entity.id
_entity.type
_entity.pdbx_description
1 polymer ?
#
loop_
_entity_poly.entity_id
_entity_poly.type
_entity_poly.pdbx_seq_one_letter_code
_entity_poly.pdbx_strand_id
1 'polypeptide(L)'
;MIEHTRQKFLVAFKSIVLCVPLFVLQINHAVWAQNPDAEVKTLDAEVNAYIQQLKDRDVTVRVTAASALGKPILGNPNFANPSESAAVAVNALTKALRDQEATVRVSAAVALGKRSYGSTTEDVEVLANLAIPALIKTLKDDKEVAGVRSRAANSIGEISRAINNITKKSLREFFGNEETINDLVGTLITALKHRNVQVRASAVYALGAIGSDASAAVPSLVNLLKDKKQDVVVRAKAANSLGNADLKASLNRKAVPALISALQEQKPEAYFLRANAALALGYMGSEPTVAKDAVQPLIIALKDKNTLVSSSAANALGLMGSNAKDAISKLIEVEKEKNQNVQFRTDVINALGKIASDPKVAGSKRIVSVLISILKDGKDETYVRQSAAYALGKVGLESEEAVPALIQVVEDSLEDKPVRKYAASSLQEFFKNQAYQDPTKNKEKSLPFGGCKQLLIIWNGQNAANVLEKSNEKEKLFLEEEKEVKWYLQILNLQLQFLIFSWIQKNPLVLVIILYLLLLPCVWIFIFWLNPLGLFYIKQAFNRFKGIDLPASLSGGFKVTIDILSFISFLEFFCYRPRVFDKWVSNQYKLFNKNFLTLVKKFDNYEPIAVELDSTSVTNLTIKELQPIFSKKISCLVIQGEGGTKLAYQLAKWAMSKDKNERLCKHLMLPVLITDFELNLENKANEKPFINAISGQIKDLVEATDSILPELLDQLLKQRRVLVIVDVDAFREMSDDKILEIKNQLSQLDFPVNALVITSRTKLDLKGRLYSLCQIVTEPR
;
A
#
# COMPACT_ATOMS: atom_id res chain seq x y z
N MET A 1 -49.56 38.58 -45.01
CA MET A 1 -49.28 37.96 -43.69
C MET A 1 -49.84 36.53 -43.61
N ILE A 2 -51.12 36.33 -43.97
CA ILE A 2 -51.77 35.00 -44.03
C ILE A 2 -51.06 34.03 -45.00
N GLU A 3 -50.59 34.49 -46.17
CA GLU A 3 -49.76 33.71 -47.11
C GLU A 3 -48.45 33.19 -46.50
N HIS A 4 -47.77 34.04 -45.72
CA HIS A 4 -46.49 33.75 -45.09
C HIS A 4 -46.65 32.77 -43.92
N THR A 5 -47.75 32.88 -43.18
CA THR A 5 -48.12 31.92 -42.13
C THR A 5 -48.51 30.58 -42.74
N ARG A 6 -49.19 30.57 -43.90
CA ARG A 6 -49.58 29.36 -44.62
C ARG A 6 -48.38 28.61 -45.20
N GLN A 7 -47.35 29.31 -45.72
CA GLN A 7 -46.09 28.67 -46.15
C GLN A 7 -45.27 28.12 -44.98
N LYS A 8 -45.17 28.85 -43.86
CA LYS A 8 -44.51 28.35 -42.64
C LYS A 8 -45.23 27.13 -42.06
N PHE A 9 -46.57 27.14 -42.09
CA PHE A 9 -47.38 26.00 -41.69
C PHE A 9 -47.22 24.83 -42.65
N LEU A 10 -47.12 25.05 -43.97
CA LEU A 10 -46.86 23.98 -44.95
C LEU A 10 -45.47 23.36 -44.79
N VAL A 11 -44.44 24.16 -44.47
CA VAL A 11 -43.07 23.68 -44.22
C VAL A 11 -42.98 22.93 -42.90
N ALA A 12 -43.64 23.43 -41.84
CA ALA A 12 -43.74 22.73 -40.56
C ALA A 12 -44.57 21.45 -40.69
N PHE A 13 -45.68 21.48 -41.44
CA PHE A 13 -46.53 20.32 -41.71
C PHE A 13 -45.82 19.28 -42.59
N LYS A 14 -45.05 19.69 -43.61
CA LYS A 14 -44.19 18.76 -44.36
C LYS A 14 -43.09 18.16 -43.48
N SER A 15 -42.53 18.93 -42.55
CA SER A 15 -41.54 18.41 -41.59
C SER A 15 -42.15 17.41 -40.60
N ILE A 16 -43.37 17.68 -40.11
CA ILE A 16 -44.11 16.78 -39.21
C ILE A 16 -44.57 15.52 -39.96
N VAL A 17 -45.08 15.65 -41.18
CA VAL A 17 -45.52 14.52 -42.03
C VAL A 17 -44.33 13.68 -42.52
N LEU A 18 -43.11 14.22 -42.59
CA LEU A 18 -41.87 13.45 -42.78
C LEU A 18 -41.37 12.78 -41.49
N CYS A 19 -41.66 13.35 -40.32
CA CYS A 19 -41.31 12.76 -39.03
C CYS A 19 -42.29 11.67 -38.56
N VAL A 20 -43.55 11.69 -38.99
CA VAL A 20 -44.55 10.67 -38.61
C VAL A 20 -44.21 9.27 -39.14
N PRO A 21 -43.74 9.08 -40.40
CA PRO A 21 -43.21 7.80 -40.86
C PRO A 21 -41.97 7.34 -40.07
N LEU A 22 -41.08 8.27 -39.69
CA LEU A 22 -39.90 7.97 -38.87
C LEU A 22 -40.26 7.56 -37.44
N PHE A 23 -41.30 8.15 -36.86
CA PHE A 23 -41.81 7.82 -35.53
C PHE A 23 -42.64 6.52 -35.52
N VAL A 24 -43.41 6.26 -36.58
CA VAL A 24 -44.11 4.99 -36.80
C VAL A 24 -43.12 3.86 -37.11
N LEU A 25 -42.01 4.13 -37.80
CA LEU A 25 -40.89 3.20 -37.97
C LEU A 25 -40.21 2.89 -36.63
N GLN A 26 -40.00 3.89 -35.76
CA GLN A 26 -39.43 3.69 -34.42
C GLN A 26 -40.36 2.90 -33.47
N ILE A 27 -41.67 3.09 -33.54
CA ILE A 27 -42.65 2.35 -32.72
C ILE A 27 -42.83 0.91 -33.24
N ASN A 28 -42.79 0.67 -34.56
CA ASN A 28 -42.74 -0.69 -35.11
C ASN A 28 -41.41 -1.41 -34.76
N HIS A 29 -40.31 -0.67 -34.63
CA HIS A 29 -39.00 -1.20 -34.23
C HIS A 29 -39.01 -1.81 -32.80
N ALA A 30 -39.83 -1.26 -31.90
CA ALA A 30 -39.97 -1.77 -30.53
C ALA A 30 -40.84 -3.04 -30.44
N VAL A 31 -41.73 -3.24 -31.42
CA VAL A 31 -42.68 -4.39 -31.44
C VAL A 31 -42.12 -5.58 -32.24
N TRP A 32 -41.15 -5.36 -33.13
CA TRP A 32 -40.52 -6.41 -33.96
C TRP A 32 -39.10 -6.83 -33.51
N ALA A 33 -38.62 -6.32 -32.38
CA ALA A 33 -37.28 -6.59 -31.81
C ALA A 33 -37.03 -8.06 -31.36
N GLN A 34 -37.80 -9.03 -31.85
CA GLN A 34 -37.65 -10.47 -31.56
C GLN A 34 -37.11 -11.28 -32.75
N ASN A 35 -36.84 -10.67 -33.92
CA ASN A 35 -36.41 -11.40 -35.12
C ASN A 35 -35.14 -10.79 -35.76
N PRO A 36 -33.94 -11.38 -35.54
CA PRO A 36 -32.67 -10.85 -36.04
C PRO A 36 -32.57 -10.72 -37.58
N ASP A 37 -33.22 -11.62 -38.32
CA ASP A 37 -33.16 -11.67 -39.79
C ASP A 37 -33.93 -10.54 -40.50
N ALA A 38 -34.88 -9.89 -39.80
CA ALA A 38 -35.65 -8.78 -40.36
C ALA A 38 -34.90 -7.44 -40.29
N GLU A 39 -34.06 -7.25 -39.28
CA GLU A 39 -33.28 -6.01 -39.03
C GLU A 39 -32.10 -5.87 -40.01
N VAL A 40 -31.49 -6.98 -40.43
CA VAL A 40 -30.42 -7.03 -41.44
C VAL A 40 -30.90 -6.50 -42.80
N LYS A 41 -32.10 -6.88 -43.24
CA LYS A 41 -32.67 -6.50 -44.55
C LYS A 41 -33.14 -5.04 -44.60
N THR A 42 -33.45 -4.43 -43.46
CA THR A 42 -34.00 -3.07 -43.40
C THR A 42 -32.92 -1.99 -43.47
N LEU A 43 -31.72 -2.20 -42.92
CA LEU A 43 -30.64 -1.18 -42.99
C LEU A 43 -29.99 -1.05 -44.38
N ASP A 44 -29.90 -2.13 -45.15
CA ASP A 44 -29.53 -2.03 -46.58
C ASP A 44 -30.60 -1.29 -47.39
N ALA A 45 -31.87 -1.39 -46.99
CA ALA A 45 -32.96 -0.61 -47.58
C ALA A 45 -32.85 0.89 -47.24
N GLU A 46 -32.37 1.26 -46.04
CA GLU A 46 -32.13 2.66 -45.68
C GLU A 46 -31.00 3.29 -46.52
N VAL A 47 -29.87 2.60 -46.65
CA VAL A 47 -28.76 3.07 -47.50
C VAL A 47 -29.23 3.26 -48.94
N ASN A 48 -29.98 2.30 -49.46
CA ASN A 48 -30.57 2.39 -50.80
C ASN A 48 -31.61 3.53 -50.91
N ALA A 49 -32.41 3.79 -49.88
CA ALA A 49 -33.35 4.90 -49.85
C ALA A 49 -32.63 6.26 -49.92
N TYR A 50 -31.56 6.45 -49.14
CA TYR A 50 -30.74 7.66 -49.22
C TYR A 50 -30.05 7.80 -50.59
N ILE A 51 -29.63 6.69 -51.21
CA ILE A 51 -29.06 6.72 -52.57
C ILE A 51 -30.09 7.15 -53.60
N GLN A 52 -31.37 6.79 -53.45
CA GLN A 52 -32.41 7.33 -54.33
C GLN A 52 -32.68 8.80 -54.05
N GLN A 53 -32.68 9.21 -52.78
CA GLN A 53 -32.82 10.63 -52.41
C GLN A 53 -31.67 11.51 -52.93
N LEU A 54 -30.47 10.96 -53.16
CA LEU A 54 -29.38 11.65 -53.86
C LEU A 54 -29.70 11.97 -55.32
N LYS A 55 -30.76 11.43 -55.90
CA LYS A 55 -31.22 11.75 -57.27
C LYS A 55 -32.41 12.70 -57.27
N ASP A 56 -32.86 13.16 -56.10
CA ASP A 56 -34.01 14.05 -55.98
C ASP A 56 -33.73 15.41 -56.64
N ARG A 57 -34.78 16.05 -57.14
CA ARG A 57 -34.69 17.40 -57.72
C ARG A 57 -34.37 18.45 -56.65
N ASP A 58 -34.84 18.26 -55.42
CA ASP A 58 -34.60 19.18 -54.30
C ASP A 58 -33.19 19.01 -53.73
N VAL A 59 -32.43 20.10 -53.78
CA VAL A 59 -31.06 20.19 -53.26
C VAL A 59 -31.00 19.85 -51.77
N THR A 60 -32.00 20.25 -50.99
CA THR A 60 -32.07 20.00 -49.54
C THR A 60 -32.19 18.52 -49.24
N VAL A 61 -32.99 17.81 -50.05
CA VAL A 61 -33.14 16.35 -49.95
C VAL A 61 -31.82 15.66 -50.28
N ARG A 62 -31.14 16.08 -51.36
CA ARG A 62 -29.81 15.55 -51.72
C ARG A 62 -28.75 15.84 -50.66
N VAL A 63 -28.72 17.04 -50.08
CA VAL A 63 -27.79 17.41 -48.99
C VAL A 63 -28.01 16.55 -47.76
N THR A 64 -29.27 16.35 -47.37
CA THR A 64 -29.66 15.55 -46.21
C THR A 64 -29.30 14.08 -46.43
N ALA A 65 -29.57 13.55 -47.63
CA ALA A 65 -29.20 12.20 -48.02
C ALA A 65 -27.68 11.99 -48.00
N ALA A 66 -26.89 12.93 -48.56
CA ALA A 66 -25.43 12.89 -48.50
C ALA A 66 -24.93 12.92 -47.05
N SER A 67 -25.50 13.77 -46.20
CA SER A 67 -25.10 13.81 -44.78
C SER A 67 -25.50 12.55 -44.02
N ALA A 68 -26.64 11.94 -44.33
CA ALA A 68 -27.13 10.72 -43.70
C ALA A 68 -26.22 9.52 -44.04
N LEU A 69 -25.81 9.41 -45.31
CA LEU A 69 -24.82 8.41 -45.76
C LEU A 69 -23.43 8.60 -45.12
N GLY A 70 -23.15 9.80 -44.60
CA GLY A 70 -21.94 10.10 -43.84
C GLY A 70 -21.94 9.62 -42.39
N LYS A 71 -23.09 9.19 -41.87
CA LYS A 71 -23.14 8.57 -40.54
C LYS A 71 -22.39 7.23 -40.59
N PRO A 72 -21.60 6.88 -39.56
CA PRO A 72 -21.04 5.54 -39.45
C PRO A 72 -22.21 4.56 -39.49
N ILE A 73 -22.18 3.64 -40.45
CA ILE A 73 -23.22 2.62 -40.55
C ILE A 73 -22.93 1.51 -39.53
N LEU A 74 -21.67 1.29 -39.13
CA LEU A 74 -21.16 0.12 -38.37
C LEU A 74 -19.92 0.50 -37.52
N GLY A 75 -19.63 -0.04 -36.32
CA GLY A 75 -19.78 -1.43 -35.82
C GLY A 75 -20.98 -1.82 -34.94
N ASN A 76 -22.10 -2.12 -35.59
CA ASN A 76 -23.20 -2.92 -35.04
C ASN A 76 -23.07 -4.38 -35.56
N PRO A 77 -22.94 -5.41 -34.71
CA PRO A 77 -22.83 -6.81 -35.17
C PRO A 77 -24.04 -7.34 -35.97
N ASN A 78 -25.13 -6.57 -36.11
CA ASN A 78 -26.37 -6.97 -36.79
C ASN A 78 -26.39 -6.75 -38.32
N PHE A 79 -25.28 -6.46 -38.98
CA PHE A 79 -25.24 -6.41 -40.46
C PHE A 79 -24.63 -7.71 -41.00
N ALA A 80 -25.26 -8.30 -42.02
CA ALA A 80 -24.79 -9.54 -42.64
C ALA A 80 -23.46 -9.36 -43.40
N ASN A 81 -23.20 -8.17 -43.99
CA ASN A 81 -21.94 -7.87 -44.66
C ASN A 81 -21.56 -6.36 -44.59
N PRO A 82 -21.02 -5.88 -43.46
CA PRO A 82 -20.69 -4.47 -43.21
C PRO A 82 -19.93 -3.75 -44.33
N SER A 83 -18.95 -4.45 -44.92
CA SER A 83 -18.05 -3.91 -45.93
C SER A 83 -18.74 -3.58 -47.26
N GLU A 84 -19.77 -4.33 -47.64
CA GLU A 84 -20.47 -4.17 -48.91
C GLU A 84 -21.41 -2.95 -48.88
N SER A 85 -22.20 -2.82 -47.80
CA SER A 85 -23.05 -1.65 -47.57
C SER A 85 -22.21 -0.37 -47.41
N ALA A 86 -21.03 -0.48 -46.77
CA ALA A 86 -20.06 0.61 -46.70
C ALA A 86 -19.55 1.00 -48.10
N ALA A 87 -19.18 0.04 -48.94
CA ALA A 87 -18.73 0.30 -50.31
C ALA A 87 -19.80 1.00 -51.15
N VAL A 88 -21.05 0.55 -51.04
CA VAL A 88 -22.20 1.15 -51.75
C VAL A 88 -22.42 2.60 -51.32
N ALA A 89 -22.40 2.89 -50.02
CA ALA A 89 -22.54 4.24 -49.49
C ALA A 89 -21.38 5.15 -49.92
N VAL A 90 -20.13 4.68 -49.82
CA VAL A 90 -18.94 5.45 -50.23
C VAL A 90 -18.97 5.74 -51.73
N ASN A 91 -19.35 4.76 -52.56
CA ASN A 91 -19.51 4.97 -54.00
C ASN A 91 -20.58 6.01 -54.33
N ALA A 92 -21.71 6.00 -53.61
CA ALA A 92 -22.76 6.99 -53.79
C ALA A 92 -22.28 8.40 -53.42
N LEU A 93 -21.55 8.54 -52.31
CA LEU A 93 -20.96 9.81 -51.89
C LEU A 93 -19.89 10.30 -52.88
N THR A 94 -19.04 9.40 -53.39
CA THR A 94 -18.05 9.71 -54.43
C THR A 94 -18.71 10.17 -55.73
N LYS A 95 -19.89 9.64 -56.09
CA LYS A 95 -20.71 10.17 -57.20
C LYS A 95 -21.29 11.55 -56.87
N ALA A 96 -21.78 11.75 -55.64
CA ALA A 96 -22.33 13.02 -55.18
C ALA A 96 -21.28 14.16 -55.11
N LEU A 97 -19.97 13.85 -55.07
CA LEU A 97 -18.90 14.83 -55.29
C LEU A 97 -18.93 15.47 -56.68
N ARG A 98 -19.74 14.97 -57.62
CA ARG A 98 -19.94 15.53 -58.97
C ARG A 98 -21.34 16.13 -59.16
N ASP A 99 -22.10 16.32 -58.08
CA ASP A 99 -23.42 16.97 -58.13
C ASP A 99 -23.30 18.40 -58.72
N GLN A 100 -24.33 18.86 -59.41
CA GLN A 100 -24.38 20.22 -59.97
C GLN A 100 -24.28 21.28 -58.87
N GLU A 101 -24.85 20.99 -57.70
CA GLU A 101 -24.93 21.92 -56.58
C GLU A 101 -23.74 21.78 -55.63
N ALA A 102 -23.05 22.89 -55.39
CA ALA A 102 -21.87 22.93 -54.54
C ALA A 102 -22.16 22.52 -53.09
N THR A 103 -23.37 22.80 -52.58
CA THR A 103 -23.79 22.43 -51.22
C THR A 103 -23.88 20.91 -51.05
N VAL A 104 -24.35 20.19 -52.08
CA VAL A 104 -24.37 18.72 -52.09
C VAL A 104 -22.94 18.18 -52.14
N ARG A 105 -22.07 18.74 -53.00
CA ARG A 105 -20.66 18.35 -53.05
C ARG A 105 -19.93 18.58 -51.72
N VAL A 106 -20.20 19.69 -51.03
CA VAL A 106 -19.69 19.97 -49.68
C VAL A 106 -20.17 18.90 -48.68
N SER A 107 -21.46 18.61 -48.69
CA SER A 107 -22.06 17.59 -47.81
C SER A 107 -21.44 16.21 -48.05
N ALA A 108 -21.27 15.83 -49.32
CA ALA A 108 -20.65 14.58 -49.73
C ALA A 108 -19.18 14.49 -49.29
N ALA A 109 -18.39 15.55 -49.49
CA ALA A 109 -17.00 15.59 -49.03
C ALA A 109 -16.90 15.44 -47.52
N VAL A 110 -17.73 16.15 -46.74
CA VAL A 110 -17.78 16.02 -45.27
C VAL A 110 -18.22 14.63 -44.84
N ALA A 111 -19.23 14.07 -45.49
CA ALA A 111 -19.75 12.74 -45.20
C ALA A 111 -18.66 11.67 -45.36
N LEU A 112 -17.85 11.73 -46.43
CA LEU A 112 -16.72 10.81 -46.63
C LEU A 112 -15.70 10.86 -45.48
N GLY A 113 -15.38 12.06 -44.99
CA GLY A 113 -14.50 12.21 -43.82
C GLY A 113 -15.14 11.71 -42.53
N LYS A 114 -16.43 11.99 -42.30
CA LYS A 114 -17.16 11.52 -41.11
C LYS A 114 -17.25 9.99 -41.00
N ARG A 115 -17.22 9.30 -42.14
CA ARG A 115 -17.23 7.83 -42.18
C ARG A 115 -15.96 7.18 -41.63
N SER A 116 -14.91 7.95 -41.33
CA SER A 116 -13.69 7.44 -40.71
C SER A 116 -13.75 7.36 -39.18
N TYR A 117 -14.82 7.88 -38.55
CA TYR A 117 -15.04 7.77 -37.11
C TYR A 117 -15.82 6.49 -36.76
N GLY A 118 -15.30 5.69 -35.82
CA GLY A 118 -15.99 4.50 -35.30
C GLY A 118 -16.02 3.30 -36.26
N SER A 119 -15.19 3.33 -37.30
CA SER A 119 -15.13 2.33 -38.38
C SER A 119 -14.30 1.10 -38.00
N THR A 120 -14.60 -0.06 -38.59
CA THR A 120 -13.73 -1.24 -38.52
C THR A 120 -12.54 -1.12 -39.48
N THR A 121 -11.58 -2.04 -39.38
CA THR A 121 -10.44 -2.10 -40.31
C THR A 121 -10.90 -2.26 -41.75
N GLU A 122 -11.86 -3.16 -42.02
CA GLU A 122 -12.39 -3.40 -43.38
C GLU A 122 -13.10 -2.16 -43.94
N ASP A 123 -13.84 -1.44 -43.11
CA ASP A 123 -14.56 -0.23 -43.53
C ASP A 123 -13.60 0.92 -43.88
N VAL A 124 -12.53 1.09 -43.09
CA VAL A 124 -11.48 2.06 -43.41
C VAL A 124 -10.79 1.68 -44.70
N GLU A 125 -10.58 0.38 -44.95
CA GLU A 125 -9.97 -0.12 -46.18
C GLU A 125 -10.80 0.26 -47.43
N VAL A 126 -12.10 -0.03 -47.38
CA VAL A 126 -13.04 0.32 -48.46
C VAL A 126 -13.15 1.84 -48.63
N LEU A 127 -13.29 2.58 -47.52
CA LEU A 127 -13.40 4.03 -47.54
C LEU A 127 -12.17 4.69 -48.17
N ALA A 128 -10.97 4.31 -47.73
CA ALA A 128 -9.73 4.90 -48.19
C ALA A 128 -9.50 4.66 -49.68
N ASN A 129 -9.70 3.43 -50.15
CA ASN A 129 -9.48 3.05 -51.55
C ASN A 129 -10.45 3.76 -52.51
N LEU A 130 -11.70 3.99 -52.11
CA LEU A 130 -12.71 4.63 -52.97
C LEU A 130 -12.74 6.16 -52.83
N ALA A 131 -12.56 6.68 -51.62
CA ALA A 131 -12.72 8.10 -51.34
C ALA A 131 -11.47 8.92 -51.63
N ILE A 132 -10.26 8.45 -51.27
CA ILE A 132 -9.04 9.25 -51.42
C ILE A 132 -8.78 9.66 -52.88
N PRO A 133 -8.84 8.76 -53.89
CA PRO A 133 -8.65 9.17 -55.29
C PRO A 133 -9.70 10.18 -55.77
N ALA A 134 -10.96 10.02 -55.33
CA ALA A 134 -12.03 10.96 -55.68
C ALA A 134 -11.80 12.33 -55.05
N LEU A 135 -11.41 12.38 -53.77
CA LEU A 135 -11.12 13.61 -53.05
C LEU A 135 -9.88 14.33 -53.59
N ILE A 136 -8.85 13.59 -54.03
CA ILE A 136 -7.69 14.15 -54.76
C ILE A 136 -8.17 14.83 -56.03
N LYS A 137 -9.00 14.15 -56.84
CA LYS A 137 -9.55 14.73 -58.07
C LYS A 137 -10.36 16.00 -57.80
N THR A 138 -11.22 15.99 -56.79
CA THR A 138 -11.98 17.17 -56.35
C THR A 138 -11.05 18.31 -55.90
N LEU A 139 -9.95 17.98 -55.22
CA LEU A 139 -8.99 18.98 -54.77
C LEU A 139 -8.16 19.58 -55.93
N LYS A 140 -7.90 18.82 -56.99
CA LYS A 140 -7.20 19.27 -58.21
C LYS A 140 -8.04 20.15 -59.13
N ASP A 141 -9.38 20.06 -59.06
CA ASP A 141 -10.24 20.83 -59.94
C ASP A 141 -10.20 22.33 -59.58
N ASP A 142 -9.62 23.14 -60.47
CA ASP A 142 -9.51 24.59 -60.28
C ASP A 142 -10.82 25.35 -60.50
N LYS A 143 -11.81 24.72 -61.15
CA LYS A 143 -13.17 25.27 -61.28
C LYS A 143 -14.01 24.98 -60.04
N GLU A 144 -13.56 24.10 -59.16
CA GLU A 144 -14.29 23.73 -57.96
C GLU A 144 -14.29 24.86 -56.93
N VAL A 145 -15.40 24.98 -56.19
CA VAL A 145 -15.54 26.01 -55.17
C VAL A 145 -14.62 25.72 -53.98
N ALA A 146 -14.06 26.78 -53.41
CA ALA A 146 -13.10 26.68 -52.31
C ALA A 146 -13.65 25.91 -51.10
N GLY A 147 -14.97 26.00 -50.85
CA GLY A 147 -15.63 25.25 -49.77
C GLY A 147 -15.51 23.73 -49.96
N VAL A 148 -15.75 23.23 -51.17
CA VAL A 148 -15.65 21.80 -51.50
C VAL A 148 -14.18 21.35 -51.42
N ARG A 149 -13.24 22.10 -52.02
CA ARG A 149 -11.80 21.80 -51.95
C ARG A 149 -11.29 21.73 -50.51
N SER A 150 -11.72 22.67 -49.67
CA SER A 150 -11.37 22.69 -48.24
C SER A 150 -11.89 21.45 -47.51
N ARG A 151 -13.15 21.06 -47.74
CA ARG A 151 -13.72 19.85 -47.12
C ARG A 151 -13.07 18.59 -47.66
N ALA A 152 -12.73 18.54 -48.94
CA ALA A 152 -12.03 17.40 -49.52
C ALA A 152 -10.65 17.20 -48.88
N ALA A 153 -9.85 18.27 -48.73
CA ALA A 153 -8.58 18.22 -48.02
C ALA A 153 -8.75 17.80 -46.55
N ASN A 154 -9.74 18.35 -45.83
CA ASN A 154 -9.99 17.96 -44.45
C ASN A 154 -10.37 16.48 -44.32
N SER A 155 -11.26 15.97 -45.19
CA SER A 155 -11.68 14.56 -45.19
C SER A 155 -10.54 13.61 -45.54
N ILE A 156 -9.64 13.99 -46.45
CA ILE A 156 -8.39 13.26 -46.69
C ILE A 156 -7.60 13.12 -45.38
N GLY A 157 -7.45 14.20 -44.61
CA GLY A 157 -6.79 14.17 -43.30
C GLY A 157 -7.47 13.22 -42.31
N GLU A 158 -8.80 13.27 -42.20
CA GLU A 158 -9.56 12.38 -41.32
C GLU A 158 -9.44 10.90 -41.68
N ILE A 159 -9.45 10.58 -42.98
CA ILE A 159 -9.28 9.22 -43.48
C ILE A 159 -7.84 8.75 -43.21
N SER A 160 -6.85 9.59 -43.50
CA SER A 160 -5.43 9.28 -43.27
C SER A 160 -5.14 9.00 -41.79
N ARG A 161 -5.70 9.81 -40.89
CA ARG A 161 -5.59 9.62 -39.44
C ARG A 161 -6.27 8.33 -38.98
N ALA A 162 -7.41 7.99 -39.57
CA ALA A 162 -8.11 6.74 -39.26
C ALA A 162 -7.32 5.52 -39.70
N ILE A 163 -6.69 5.55 -40.89
CA ILE A 163 -5.78 4.49 -41.36
C ILE A 163 -4.68 4.26 -40.32
N ASN A 164 -3.94 5.31 -39.94
CA ASN A 164 -2.86 5.19 -38.97
C ASN A 164 -3.35 4.65 -37.61
N ASN A 165 -4.47 5.17 -37.10
CA ASN A 165 -4.96 4.80 -35.78
C ASN A 165 -5.56 3.40 -35.69
N ILE A 166 -6.33 2.98 -36.70
CA ILE A 166 -7.10 1.71 -36.70
C ILE A 166 -6.24 0.58 -37.24
N THR A 167 -5.60 0.78 -38.40
CA THR A 167 -4.82 -0.27 -39.06
C THR A 167 -3.39 -0.39 -38.53
N LYS A 168 -2.91 0.63 -37.81
CA LYS A 168 -1.51 0.75 -37.35
C LYS A 168 -0.47 0.72 -38.47
N LYS A 169 -0.89 0.99 -39.71
CA LYS A 169 -0.04 1.10 -40.91
C LYS A 169 0.13 2.55 -41.32
N SER A 170 1.30 2.87 -41.85
CA SER A 170 1.50 4.09 -42.64
C SER A 170 0.66 4.06 -43.91
N LEU A 171 0.42 5.21 -44.54
CA LEU A 171 -0.31 5.26 -45.81
C LEU A 171 0.46 4.53 -46.91
N ARG A 172 1.80 4.59 -46.91
CA ARG A 172 2.63 3.81 -47.85
C ARG A 172 2.44 2.31 -47.69
N GLU A 173 2.48 1.79 -46.46
CA GLU A 173 2.23 0.37 -46.18
C GLU A 173 0.79 -0.04 -46.50
N PHE A 174 -0.17 0.85 -46.26
CA PHE A 174 -1.58 0.58 -46.52
C PHE A 174 -1.88 0.47 -48.03
N PHE A 175 -1.44 1.44 -48.84
CA PHE A 175 -1.74 1.47 -50.27
C PHE A 175 -0.80 0.59 -51.10
N GLY A 176 0.41 0.30 -50.62
CA GLY A 176 1.43 -0.45 -51.36
C GLY A 176 1.91 0.23 -52.66
N ASN A 177 1.45 1.45 -52.94
CA ASN A 177 1.76 2.22 -54.15
C ASN A 177 2.24 3.64 -53.80
N GLU A 178 3.50 3.94 -54.13
CA GLU A 178 4.09 5.25 -53.89
C GLU A 178 3.50 6.37 -54.76
N GLU A 179 2.97 6.04 -55.95
CA GLU A 179 2.42 7.02 -56.89
C GLU A 179 1.23 7.76 -56.29
N THR A 180 0.27 7.02 -55.71
CA THR A 180 -0.92 7.60 -55.07
C THR A 180 -0.56 8.52 -53.90
N ILE A 181 0.46 8.14 -53.11
CA ILE A 181 0.92 8.95 -51.97
C ILE A 181 1.64 10.20 -52.44
N ASN A 182 2.53 10.08 -53.42
CA ASN A 182 3.25 11.21 -53.97
C ASN A 182 2.28 12.20 -54.64
N ASP A 183 1.27 11.69 -55.37
CA ASP A 183 0.23 12.51 -55.97
C ASP A 183 -0.65 13.20 -54.92
N LEU A 184 -1.04 12.48 -53.87
CA LEU A 184 -1.79 13.02 -52.73
C LEU A 184 -1.02 14.16 -52.05
N VAL A 185 0.23 13.92 -51.67
CA VAL A 185 1.09 14.89 -50.99
C VAL A 185 1.37 16.09 -51.91
N GLY A 186 1.66 15.86 -53.19
CA GLY A 186 1.88 16.91 -54.19
C GLY A 186 0.63 17.79 -54.40
N THR A 187 -0.55 17.18 -54.42
CA THR A 187 -1.83 17.90 -54.51
C THR A 187 -2.05 18.78 -53.28
N LEU A 188 -1.79 18.25 -52.08
CA LEU A 188 -1.92 19.01 -50.84
C LEU A 188 -0.89 20.15 -50.74
N ILE A 189 0.36 19.93 -51.18
CA ILE A 189 1.39 21.00 -51.28
C ILE A 189 0.91 22.12 -52.21
N THR A 190 0.27 21.77 -53.33
CA THR A 190 -0.31 22.76 -54.25
C THR A 190 -1.44 23.54 -53.57
N ALA A 191 -2.30 22.85 -52.82
CA ALA A 191 -3.39 23.47 -52.06
C ALA A 191 -2.91 24.44 -50.96
N LEU A 192 -1.67 24.31 -50.45
CA LEU A 192 -1.06 25.29 -49.54
C LEU A 192 -0.90 26.68 -50.15
N LYS A 193 -0.91 26.81 -51.49
CA LYS A 193 -0.80 28.10 -52.20
C LYS A 193 -2.16 28.68 -52.59
N HIS A 194 -3.27 28.02 -52.22
CA HIS A 194 -4.60 28.44 -52.63
C HIS A 194 -5.01 29.78 -52.01
N ARG A 195 -5.74 30.62 -52.77
CA ARG A 195 -6.18 31.96 -52.34
C ARG A 195 -7.04 31.95 -51.07
N ASN A 196 -7.89 30.93 -50.93
CA ASN A 196 -8.80 30.79 -49.79
C ASN A 196 -8.06 30.19 -48.58
N VAL A 197 -8.15 30.88 -47.44
CA VAL A 197 -7.51 30.54 -46.16
C VAL A 197 -7.92 29.15 -45.66
N GLN A 198 -9.19 28.76 -45.82
CA GLN A 198 -9.70 27.47 -45.34
C GLN A 198 -9.12 26.30 -46.13
N VAL A 199 -8.92 26.45 -47.44
CA VAL A 199 -8.26 25.43 -48.26
C VAL A 199 -6.82 25.23 -47.80
N ARG A 200 -6.08 26.32 -47.55
CA ARG A 200 -4.72 26.25 -47.01
C ARG A 200 -4.69 25.56 -45.64
N ALA A 201 -5.57 25.98 -44.74
CA ALA A 201 -5.69 25.42 -43.39
C ALA A 201 -6.00 23.91 -43.39
N SER A 202 -6.94 23.47 -44.23
CA SER A 202 -7.30 22.06 -44.38
C SER A 202 -6.18 21.24 -45.02
N ALA A 203 -5.46 21.81 -46.00
CA ALA A 203 -4.30 21.16 -46.59
C ALA A 203 -3.15 20.98 -45.58
N VAL A 204 -2.87 21.99 -44.76
CA VAL A 204 -1.90 21.90 -43.66
C VAL A 204 -2.29 20.79 -42.66
N TYR A 205 -3.58 20.74 -42.29
CA TYR A 205 -4.10 19.70 -41.41
C TYR A 205 -3.92 18.30 -42.00
N ALA A 206 -4.31 18.11 -43.26
CA ALA A 206 -4.22 16.84 -43.95
C ALA A 206 -2.77 16.34 -44.04
N LEU A 207 -1.82 17.22 -44.39
CA LEU A 207 -0.39 16.90 -44.40
C LEU A 207 0.11 16.49 -43.02
N GLY A 208 -0.38 17.13 -41.96
CA GLY A 208 -0.08 16.74 -40.58
C GLY A 208 -0.62 15.36 -40.22
N ALA A 209 -1.87 15.10 -40.60
CA ALA A 209 -2.58 13.84 -40.31
C ALA A 209 -2.06 12.63 -41.11
N ILE A 210 -1.47 12.86 -42.29
CA ILE A 210 -0.77 11.83 -43.07
C ILE A 210 0.51 11.37 -42.36
N GLY A 211 1.13 12.23 -41.53
CA GLY A 211 2.32 11.86 -40.76
C GLY A 211 3.57 11.75 -41.63
N SER A 212 4.45 10.81 -41.31
CA SER A 212 5.77 10.66 -41.94
C SER A 212 5.77 10.51 -43.47
N ASP A 213 4.68 10.01 -44.05
CA ASP A 213 4.52 9.87 -45.50
C ASP A 213 4.42 11.23 -46.23
N ALA A 214 4.06 12.30 -45.52
CA ALA A 214 4.00 13.66 -46.02
C ALA A 214 5.33 14.44 -45.84
N SER A 215 6.44 13.76 -45.54
CA SER A 215 7.75 14.39 -45.28
C SER A 215 8.23 15.34 -46.40
N ALA A 216 7.89 15.07 -47.66
CA ALA A 216 8.19 15.96 -48.79
C ALA A 216 7.54 17.35 -48.67
N ALA A 217 6.49 17.51 -47.85
CA ALA A 217 5.81 18.78 -47.62
C ALA A 217 6.48 19.66 -46.55
N VAL A 218 7.44 19.14 -45.78
CA VAL A 218 8.10 19.88 -44.68
C VAL A 218 8.67 21.23 -45.14
N PRO A 219 9.42 21.35 -46.26
CA PRO A 219 9.91 22.65 -46.73
C PRO A 219 8.78 23.66 -47.01
N SER A 220 7.67 23.19 -47.59
CA SER A 220 6.50 24.03 -47.88
C SER A 220 5.80 24.49 -46.61
N LEU A 221 5.67 23.62 -45.60
CA LEU A 221 5.11 23.97 -44.29
C LEU A 221 6.01 24.96 -43.54
N VAL A 222 7.34 24.80 -43.61
CA VAL A 222 8.31 25.74 -43.02
C VAL A 222 8.22 27.11 -43.68
N ASN A 223 8.12 27.16 -45.01
CA ASN A 223 7.95 28.42 -45.73
C ASN A 223 6.62 29.10 -45.36
N LEU A 224 5.55 28.32 -45.27
CA LEU A 224 4.24 28.82 -44.85
C LEU A 224 4.28 29.39 -43.43
N LEU A 225 4.98 28.74 -42.50
CA LEU A 225 5.15 29.20 -41.12
C LEU A 225 5.89 30.55 -41.04
N LYS A 226 6.92 30.74 -41.88
CA LYS A 226 7.75 31.96 -41.93
C LYS A 226 7.08 33.13 -42.64
N ASP A 227 6.14 32.87 -43.56
CA ASP A 227 5.50 33.90 -44.35
C ASP A 227 4.56 34.76 -43.49
N LYS A 228 5.03 35.96 -43.10
CA LYS A 228 4.27 36.91 -42.29
C LYS A 228 3.05 37.50 -43.00
N LYS A 229 2.92 37.32 -44.32
CA LYS A 229 1.72 37.70 -45.08
C LYS A 229 0.60 36.65 -44.94
N GLN A 230 0.93 35.44 -44.49
CA GLN A 230 -0.08 34.43 -44.22
C GLN A 230 -0.91 34.76 -43.00
N ASP A 231 -2.14 34.27 -43.03
CA ASP A 231 -3.04 34.27 -41.89
C ASP A 231 -2.39 33.55 -40.70
N VAL A 232 -2.47 34.17 -39.52
CA VAL A 232 -1.85 33.68 -38.28
C VAL A 232 -2.38 32.30 -37.91
N VAL A 233 -3.65 31.99 -38.20
CA VAL A 233 -4.25 30.67 -37.95
C VAL A 233 -3.62 29.61 -38.85
N VAL A 234 -3.34 29.93 -40.12
CA VAL A 234 -2.70 29.00 -41.06
C VAL A 234 -1.24 28.76 -40.65
N ARG A 235 -0.51 29.80 -40.24
CA ARG A 235 0.84 29.67 -39.67
C ARG A 235 0.83 28.81 -38.41
N ALA A 236 -0.13 29.01 -37.52
CA ALA A 236 -0.26 28.23 -36.29
C ALA A 236 -0.58 26.75 -36.57
N LYS A 237 -1.46 26.47 -37.55
CA LYS A 237 -1.71 25.11 -38.02
C LYS A 237 -0.45 24.49 -38.64
N ALA A 238 0.38 25.26 -39.33
CA ALA A 238 1.64 24.75 -39.86
C ALA A 238 2.63 24.41 -38.75
N ALA A 239 2.72 25.24 -37.70
CA ALA A 239 3.49 24.92 -36.51
C ALA A 239 3.00 23.62 -35.85
N ASN A 240 1.68 23.47 -35.66
CA ASN A 240 1.08 22.27 -35.10
C ASN A 240 1.36 21.02 -35.96
N SER A 241 1.19 21.12 -37.28
CA SER A 241 1.47 20.05 -38.25
C SER A 241 2.94 19.61 -38.18
N LEU A 242 3.89 20.56 -38.17
CA LEU A 242 5.32 20.29 -38.01
C LEU A 242 5.68 19.66 -36.65
N GLY A 243 4.85 19.86 -35.64
CA GLY A 243 4.99 19.29 -34.30
C GLY A 243 4.29 17.95 -34.08
N ASN A 244 3.56 17.43 -35.08
CA ASN A 244 2.86 16.16 -34.92
C ASN A 244 3.87 15.02 -34.72
N ALA A 245 3.71 14.22 -33.66
CA ALA A 245 4.59 13.12 -33.34
C ALA A 245 4.67 12.04 -34.45
N ASP A 246 3.60 11.88 -35.24
CA ASP A 246 3.57 10.94 -36.38
C ASP A 246 4.41 11.43 -37.57
N LEU A 247 4.70 12.74 -37.65
CA LEU A 247 5.73 13.31 -38.51
C LEU A 247 7.08 13.13 -37.79
N LYS A 248 7.71 11.96 -37.98
CA LYS A 248 8.99 11.59 -37.35
C LYS A 248 9.93 12.79 -37.16
N ALA A 249 10.32 13.04 -35.90
CA ALA A 249 11.12 14.20 -35.48
C ALA A 249 12.43 14.38 -36.26
N SER A 250 13.04 13.29 -36.74
CA SER A 250 14.29 13.33 -37.52
C SER A 250 14.19 14.07 -38.85
N LEU A 251 13.00 14.14 -39.46
CA LEU A 251 12.76 14.87 -40.72
C LEU A 251 12.44 16.36 -40.48
N ASN A 252 12.03 16.72 -39.26
CA ASN A 252 11.59 18.07 -38.89
C ASN A 252 12.66 18.95 -38.23
N ARG A 253 13.91 18.48 -38.03
CA ARG A 253 14.97 19.36 -37.46
C ARG A 253 15.13 20.68 -38.24
N LYS A 254 14.93 20.66 -39.56
CA LYS A 254 14.96 21.86 -40.42
C LYS A 254 13.87 22.88 -40.08
N ALA A 255 12.79 22.46 -39.42
CA ALA A 255 11.72 23.33 -38.96
C ALA A 255 12.01 24.02 -37.63
N VAL A 256 12.96 23.51 -36.81
CA VAL A 256 13.26 24.04 -35.47
C VAL A 256 13.55 25.55 -35.48
N PRO A 257 14.41 26.09 -36.37
CA PRO A 257 14.64 27.54 -36.40
C PRO A 257 13.39 28.35 -36.75
N ALA A 258 12.51 27.81 -37.60
CA ALA A 258 11.27 28.46 -37.98
C ALA A 258 10.25 28.45 -36.83
N LEU A 259 10.17 27.35 -36.09
CA LEU A 259 9.34 27.21 -34.90
C LEU A 259 9.83 28.13 -33.77
N ILE A 260 11.14 28.23 -33.53
CA ILE A 260 11.72 29.18 -32.58
C ILE A 260 11.36 30.62 -32.98
N SER A 261 11.49 30.97 -34.26
CA SER A 261 11.10 32.30 -34.74
C SER A 261 9.59 32.57 -34.57
N ALA A 262 8.74 31.56 -34.76
CA ALA A 262 7.30 31.67 -34.55
C ALA A 262 6.94 31.80 -33.05
N LEU A 263 7.67 31.11 -32.17
CA LEU A 263 7.56 31.26 -30.71
C LEU A 263 7.92 32.68 -30.25
N GLN A 264 8.80 33.36 -30.97
CA GLN A 264 9.25 34.73 -30.65
C GLN A 264 8.46 35.82 -31.40
N GLU A 265 7.30 35.48 -31.99
CA GLU A 265 6.46 36.46 -32.70
C GLU A 265 5.94 37.54 -31.75
N GLN A 266 6.37 38.78 -32.00
CA GLN A 266 6.16 39.91 -31.10
C GLN A 266 4.72 40.43 -31.08
N LYS A 267 3.93 40.09 -32.10
CA LYS A 267 2.52 40.50 -32.21
C LYS A 267 1.71 39.93 -31.03
N PRO A 268 1.08 40.75 -30.18
CA PRO A 268 0.29 40.26 -29.05
C PRO A 268 -0.81 39.27 -29.47
N GLU A 269 -1.47 39.53 -30.60
CA GLU A 269 -2.52 38.69 -31.18
C GLU A 269 -2.03 37.33 -31.72
N ALA A 270 -0.73 37.16 -31.90
CA ALA A 270 -0.13 35.90 -32.39
C ALA A 270 0.09 34.86 -31.27
N TYR A 271 -0.59 34.99 -30.13
CA TYR A 271 -0.48 34.06 -29.01
C TYR A 271 -0.79 32.61 -29.41
N PHE A 272 -1.76 32.39 -30.31
CA PHE A 272 -2.08 31.05 -30.80
C PHE A 272 -0.94 30.43 -31.62
N LEU A 273 -0.23 31.25 -32.42
CA LEU A 273 0.96 30.81 -33.16
C LEU A 273 2.11 30.47 -32.19
N ARG A 274 2.38 31.35 -31.22
CA ARG A 274 3.43 31.12 -30.21
C ARG A 274 3.19 29.84 -29.41
N ALA A 275 1.96 29.63 -28.94
CA ALA A 275 1.56 28.44 -28.20
C ALA A 275 1.74 27.15 -29.02
N ASN A 276 1.28 27.12 -30.28
CA ASN A 276 1.46 25.96 -31.15
C ASN A 276 2.94 25.71 -31.48
N ALA A 277 3.73 26.76 -31.68
CA ALA A 277 5.18 26.64 -31.88
C ALA A 277 5.88 26.06 -30.64
N ALA A 278 5.51 26.48 -29.43
CA ALA A 278 6.02 25.91 -28.19
C ALA A 278 5.73 24.40 -28.10
N LEU A 279 4.47 24.00 -28.27
CA LEU A 279 4.08 22.58 -28.22
C LEU A 279 4.80 21.74 -29.28
N ALA A 280 4.91 22.26 -30.51
CA ALA A 280 5.63 21.59 -31.58
C ALA A 280 7.11 21.33 -31.24
N LEU A 281 7.78 22.33 -30.67
CA LEU A 281 9.15 22.17 -30.17
C LEU A 281 9.23 21.14 -29.04
N GLY A 282 8.23 21.08 -28.16
CA GLY A 282 8.13 20.09 -27.09
C GLY A 282 8.02 18.65 -27.61
N TYR A 283 7.10 18.40 -28.55
CA TYR A 283 6.94 17.07 -29.17
C TYR A 283 8.19 16.63 -29.92
N MET A 284 8.89 17.55 -30.59
CA MET A 284 10.13 17.26 -31.31
C MET A 284 11.35 17.12 -30.39
N GLY A 285 11.30 17.71 -29.18
CA GLY A 285 12.42 17.77 -28.25
C GLY A 285 12.61 16.51 -27.38
N SER A 286 11.88 15.42 -27.67
CA SER A 286 12.28 14.07 -27.26
C SER A 286 13.63 13.68 -27.86
N GLU A 287 14.01 14.27 -29.00
CA GLU A 287 15.34 14.17 -29.58
C GLU A 287 16.32 15.16 -28.90
N PRO A 288 17.43 14.69 -28.29
CA PRO A 288 18.35 15.56 -27.54
C PRO A 288 18.93 16.73 -28.35
N THR A 289 19.12 16.54 -29.66
CA THR A 289 19.68 17.59 -30.53
C THR A 289 18.70 18.73 -30.76
N VAL A 290 17.39 18.45 -30.84
CA VAL A 290 16.34 19.47 -30.93
C VAL A 290 16.20 20.17 -29.59
N ALA A 291 16.26 19.41 -28.49
CA ALA A 291 16.14 19.97 -27.16
C ALA A 291 17.20 21.03 -26.85
N LYS A 292 18.45 20.77 -27.25
CA LYS A 292 19.56 21.72 -27.11
C LYS A 292 19.23 23.12 -27.67
N ASP A 293 18.55 23.17 -28.81
CA ASP A 293 18.22 24.44 -29.48
C ASP A 293 16.90 25.06 -28.95
N ALA A 294 15.97 24.23 -28.46
CA ALA A 294 14.62 24.66 -28.08
C ALA A 294 14.45 25.06 -26.61
N VAL A 295 15.25 24.51 -25.69
CA VAL A 295 15.08 24.73 -24.23
C VAL A 295 15.17 26.21 -23.86
N GLN A 296 16.17 26.95 -24.35
CA GLN A 296 16.34 28.37 -24.00
C GLN A 296 15.20 29.26 -24.54
N PRO A 297 14.78 29.14 -25.81
CA PRO A 297 13.58 29.81 -26.30
C PRO A 297 12.31 29.52 -25.48
N LEU A 298 12.11 28.25 -25.07
CA LEU A 298 10.97 27.87 -24.24
C LEU A 298 11.05 28.45 -22.82
N ILE A 299 12.25 28.49 -22.23
CA ILE A 299 12.52 29.17 -20.94
C ILE A 299 12.12 30.65 -21.00
N ILE A 300 12.41 31.33 -22.11
CA ILE A 300 12.01 32.73 -22.31
C ILE A 300 10.48 32.84 -22.41
N ALA A 301 9.84 31.91 -23.13
CA ALA A 301 8.38 31.89 -23.32
C ALA A 301 7.58 31.59 -22.04
N LEU A 302 8.20 31.06 -20.98
CA LEU A 302 7.56 30.94 -19.66
C LEU A 302 7.11 32.30 -19.09
N LYS A 303 7.73 33.41 -19.52
CA LYS A 303 7.37 34.78 -19.11
C LYS A 303 6.45 35.49 -20.11
N ASP A 304 5.86 34.78 -21.06
CA ASP A 304 4.90 35.38 -22.00
C ASP A 304 3.70 35.95 -21.24
N LYS A 305 3.21 37.11 -21.67
CA LYS A 305 2.04 37.77 -21.06
C LYS A 305 0.76 36.97 -21.22
N ASN A 306 0.68 36.12 -22.24
CA ASN A 306 -0.48 35.28 -22.50
C ASN A 306 -0.29 33.90 -21.84
N THR A 307 -1.19 33.57 -20.91
CA THR A 307 -1.15 32.30 -20.15
C THR A 307 -1.14 31.07 -21.05
N LEU A 308 -1.80 31.08 -22.21
CA LEU A 308 -1.77 29.94 -23.13
C LEU A 308 -0.35 29.67 -23.63
N VAL A 309 0.44 30.72 -23.89
CA VAL A 309 1.81 30.60 -24.39
C VAL A 309 2.74 30.11 -23.28
N SER A 310 2.67 30.71 -22.09
CA SER A 310 3.51 30.30 -20.97
C SER A 310 3.19 28.87 -20.53
N SER A 311 1.91 28.48 -20.43
CA SER A 311 1.47 27.10 -20.19
C SER A 311 1.96 26.13 -21.27
N SER A 312 1.87 26.53 -22.55
CA SER A 312 2.38 25.71 -23.66
C SER A 312 3.90 25.53 -23.58
N ALA A 313 4.63 26.55 -23.15
CA ALA A 313 6.07 26.47 -22.95
C ALA A 313 6.45 25.54 -21.78
N ALA A 314 5.76 25.61 -20.65
CA ALA A 314 5.93 24.68 -19.54
C ALA A 314 5.63 23.24 -19.97
N ASN A 315 4.49 23.03 -20.63
CA ASN A 315 4.11 21.72 -21.14
C ASN A 315 5.12 21.17 -22.16
N ALA A 316 5.62 22.02 -23.06
CA ALA A 316 6.65 21.65 -24.02
C ALA A 316 7.93 21.18 -23.32
N LEU A 317 8.43 21.92 -22.33
CA LEU A 317 9.58 21.50 -21.52
C LEU A 317 9.33 20.17 -20.80
N GLY A 318 8.12 19.94 -20.31
CA GLY A 318 7.72 18.66 -19.72
C GLY A 318 7.69 17.50 -20.73
N LEU A 319 7.20 17.73 -21.96
CA LEU A 319 7.17 16.73 -23.04
C LEU A 319 8.57 16.29 -23.49
N MET A 320 9.55 17.19 -23.38
CA MET A 320 10.96 16.90 -23.66
C MET A 320 11.60 16.01 -22.58
N GLY A 321 10.95 15.83 -21.43
CA GLY A 321 11.41 14.98 -20.33
C GLY A 321 12.79 15.37 -19.83
N SER A 322 13.65 14.38 -19.60
CA SER A 322 15.01 14.58 -19.08
C SER A 322 15.90 15.46 -19.96
N ASN A 323 15.60 15.60 -21.26
CA ASN A 323 16.34 16.49 -22.15
C ASN A 323 16.16 17.98 -21.80
N ALA A 324 15.12 18.35 -21.07
CA ALA A 324 14.86 19.72 -20.62
C ALA A 324 15.43 20.02 -19.21
N LYS A 325 16.38 19.22 -18.71
CA LYS A 325 17.00 19.40 -17.38
C LYS A 325 17.54 20.82 -17.13
N ASP A 326 18.00 21.53 -18.16
CA ASP A 326 18.52 22.89 -18.02
C ASP A 326 17.42 23.91 -17.69
N ALA A 327 16.15 23.56 -17.84
CA ALA A 327 15.01 24.40 -17.48
C ALA A 327 14.57 24.27 -16.01
N ILE A 328 15.09 23.29 -15.26
CA ILE A 328 14.64 22.99 -13.88
C ILE A 328 14.74 24.23 -12.98
N SER A 329 15.87 24.93 -13.01
CA SER A 329 16.08 26.12 -12.16
C SER A 329 15.07 27.23 -12.48
N LYS A 330 14.76 27.44 -13.78
CA LYS A 330 13.80 28.47 -14.19
C LYS A 330 12.37 28.08 -13.84
N LEU A 331 11.98 26.83 -14.06
CA LEU A 331 10.65 26.34 -13.71
C LEU A 331 10.40 26.47 -12.20
N ILE A 332 11.39 26.17 -11.36
CA ILE A 332 11.31 26.40 -9.90
C ILE A 332 11.20 27.88 -9.54
N GLU A 333 11.95 28.76 -10.23
CA GLU A 333 11.87 30.21 -10.00
C GLU A 333 10.47 30.74 -10.30
N VAL A 334 9.92 30.38 -11.46
CA VAL A 334 8.60 30.83 -11.90
C VAL A 334 7.48 30.26 -11.03
N GLU A 335 7.59 29.02 -10.57
CA GLU A 335 6.61 28.44 -9.64
C GLU A 335 6.55 29.16 -8.29
N LYS A 336 7.67 29.73 -7.83
CA LYS A 336 7.70 30.52 -6.59
C LYS A 336 7.00 31.86 -6.70
N GLU A 337 6.75 32.35 -7.91
CA GLU A 337 5.98 33.56 -8.16
C GLU A 337 4.48 33.26 -7.96
N LYS A 338 4.03 33.15 -6.71
CA LYS A 338 2.65 32.74 -6.33
C LYS A 338 1.50 33.58 -6.91
N ASN A 339 1.79 34.73 -7.53
CA ASN A 339 0.78 35.60 -8.15
C ASN A 339 0.36 35.16 -9.57
N GLN A 340 0.89 34.03 -10.06
CA GLN A 340 0.60 33.52 -11.38
C GLN A 340 -0.72 32.71 -11.42
N ASN A 341 -1.29 32.56 -12.61
CA ASN A 341 -2.52 31.79 -12.82
C ASN A 341 -2.34 30.32 -12.37
N VAL A 342 -3.34 29.78 -11.65
CA VAL A 342 -3.34 28.39 -11.14
C VAL A 342 -3.04 27.36 -12.23
N GLN A 343 -3.61 27.51 -13.43
CA GLN A 343 -3.37 26.58 -14.55
C GLN A 343 -1.90 26.59 -14.99
N PHE A 344 -1.28 27.76 -15.04
CA PHE A 344 0.13 27.86 -15.42
C PHE A 344 1.03 27.22 -14.36
N ARG A 345 0.74 27.43 -13.08
CA ARG A 345 1.46 26.79 -11.96
C ARG A 345 1.35 25.27 -12.02
N THR A 346 0.14 24.73 -12.26
CA THR A 346 -0.04 23.27 -12.40
C THR A 346 0.72 22.71 -13.61
N ASP A 347 0.75 23.43 -14.74
CA ASP A 347 1.54 23.05 -15.92
C ASP A 347 3.05 23.02 -15.62
N VAL A 348 3.56 24.00 -14.87
CA VAL A 348 4.97 24.06 -14.42
C VAL A 348 5.30 22.89 -13.48
N ILE A 349 4.44 22.60 -12.52
CA ILE A 349 4.60 21.46 -11.60
C ILE A 349 4.60 20.12 -12.35
N ASN A 350 3.67 19.94 -13.27
CA ASN A 350 3.60 18.75 -14.11
C ASN A 350 4.85 18.61 -14.99
N ALA A 351 5.37 19.72 -15.53
CA ALA A 351 6.60 19.73 -16.30
C ALA A 351 7.82 19.30 -15.45
N LEU A 352 7.94 19.83 -14.23
CA LEU A 352 8.99 19.44 -13.28
C LEU A 352 8.92 17.93 -12.97
N GLY A 353 7.72 17.40 -12.73
CA GLY A 353 7.51 15.96 -12.50
C GLY A 353 7.92 15.09 -13.70
N LYS A 354 7.58 15.50 -14.93
CA LYS A 354 7.98 14.79 -16.16
C LYS A 354 9.49 14.85 -16.43
N ILE A 355 10.12 16.00 -16.22
CA ILE A 355 11.59 16.16 -16.38
C ILE A 355 12.33 15.24 -15.40
N ALA A 356 11.84 15.14 -14.17
CA ALA A 356 12.43 14.31 -13.12
C ALA A 356 11.94 12.84 -13.11
N SER A 357 11.19 12.39 -14.13
CA SER A 357 10.79 10.97 -14.26
C SER A 357 11.97 10.01 -14.43
N ASP A 358 13.12 10.51 -14.90
CA ASP A 358 14.40 9.81 -14.83
C ASP A 358 15.16 10.26 -13.56
N PRO A 359 15.35 9.37 -12.57
CA PRO A 359 16.01 9.74 -11.31
C PRO A 359 17.47 10.14 -11.49
N LYS A 360 18.11 9.79 -12.62
CA LYS A 360 19.50 10.14 -12.92
C LYS A 360 19.68 11.59 -13.36
N VAL A 361 18.59 12.32 -13.59
CA VAL A 361 18.64 13.73 -14.00
C VAL A 361 19.19 14.60 -12.88
N ALA A 362 20.22 15.38 -13.20
CA ALA A 362 20.78 16.37 -12.28
C ALA A 362 19.69 17.41 -11.94
N GLY A 363 19.29 17.47 -10.67
CA GLY A 363 18.23 18.37 -10.19
C GLY A 363 16.97 17.65 -9.68
N SER A 364 16.80 16.35 -9.91
CA SER A 364 15.60 15.60 -9.46
C SER A 364 15.37 15.69 -7.95
N LYS A 365 16.42 15.61 -7.12
CA LYS A 365 16.29 15.81 -5.65
C LYS A 365 15.75 17.19 -5.28
N ARG A 366 16.20 18.23 -5.98
CA ARG A 366 15.71 19.60 -5.77
C ARG A 366 14.23 19.70 -6.16
N ILE A 367 13.82 19.05 -7.24
CA ILE A 367 12.41 18.99 -7.65
C ILE A 367 11.57 18.32 -6.57
N VAL A 368 11.97 17.15 -6.08
CA VAL A 368 11.28 16.45 -4.98
C VAL A 368 11.09 17.37 -3.76
N SER A 369 12.16 18.05 -3.32
CA SER A 369 12.07 18.96 -2.17
C SER A 369 11.07 20.10 -2.39
N VAL A 370 11.03 20.67 -3.60
CA VAL A 370 10.10 21.75 -3.96
C VAL A 370 8.67 21.23 -4.02
N LEU A 371 8.45 20.08 -4.67
CA LEU A 371 7.12 19.47 -4.76
C LEU A 371 6.57 19.09 -3.37
N ILE A 372 7.41 18.57 -2.46
CA ILE A 372 7.02 18.33 -1.07
C ILE A 372 6.62 19.64 -0.37
N SER A 373 7.37 20.72 -0.59
CA SER A 373 7.05 22.02 0.01
C SER A 373 5.71 22.57 -0.48
N ILE A 374 5.41 22.43 -1.78
CA ILE A 374 4.14 22.86 -2.38
C ILE A 374 2.99 21.98 -1.86
N LEU A 375 3.22 20.67 -1.81
CA LEU A 375 2.24 19.71 -1.28
C LEU A 375 1.82 20.04 0.16
N LYS A 376 2.77 20.47 1.01
CA LYS A 376 2.54 20.78 2.43
C LYS A 376 2.08 22.22 2.71
N ASP A 377 2.07 23.09 1.71
CA ASP A 377 1.68 24.49 1.90
C ASP A 377 0.15 24.61 1.91
N GLY A 378 -0.46 24.43 3.09
CA GLY A 378 -1.92 24.50 3.24
C GLY A 378 -2.56 25.86 2.88
N LYS A 379 -1.77 26.90 2.58
CA LYS A 379 -2.26 28.18 2.07
C LYS A 379 -2.30 28.26 0.54
N ASP A 380 -1.70 27.29 -0.13
CA ASP A 380 -1.63 27.20 -1.60
C ASP A 380 -2.97 26.68 -2.18
N GLU A 381 -3.24 26.88 -3.47
CA GLU A 381 -4.49 26.42 -4.07
C GLU A 381 -4.57 24.89 -4.14
N THR A 382 -5.75 24.31 -3.90
CA THR A 382 -5.98 22.86 -3.89
C THR A 382 -5.47 22.15 -5.15
N TYR A 383 -5.71 22.75 -6.34
CA TYR A 383 -5.26 22.19 -7.61
C TYR A 383 -3.73 22.16 -7.74
N VAL A 384 -3.04 23.16 -7.18
CA VAL A 384 -1.57 23.23 -7.16
C VAL A 384 -1.00 22.12 -6.28
N ARG A 385 -1.55 21.95 -5.07
CA ARG A 385 -1.12 20.86 -4.15
C ARG A 385 -1.41 19.47 -4.72
N GLN A 386 -2.56 19.31 -5.37
CA GLN A 386 -2.92 18.08 -6.08
C GLN A 386 -1.94 17.77 -7.21
N SER A 387 -1.58 18.76 -8.03
CA SER A 387 -0.56 18.60 -9.07
C SER A 387 0.81 18.24 -8.48
N ALA A 388 1.17 18.80 -7.33
CA ALA A 388 2.40 18.43 -6.63
C ALA A 388 2.38 16.98 -6.17
N ALA A 389 1.27 16.50 -5.61
CA ALA A 389 1.09 15.08 -5.26
C ALA A 389 1.25 14.18 -6.50
N TYR A 390 0.57 14.51 -7.60
CA TYR A 390 0.66 13.79 -8.87
C TYR A 390 2.10 13.76 -9.43
N ALA A 391 2.76 14.92 -9.46
CA ALA A 391 4.11 15.06 -9.95
C ALA A 391 5.10 14.23 -9.12
N LEU A 392 4.94 14.17 -7.79
CA LEU A 392 5.74 13.31 -6.92
C LEU A 392 5.59 11.82 -7.31
N GLY A 393 4.39 11.36 -7.67
CA GLY A 393 4.18 10.01 -8.21
C GLY A 393 4.94 9.74 -9.50
N LYS A 394 5.05 10.74 -10.39
CA LYS A 394 5.74 10.63 -11.68
C LYS A 394 7.26 10.66 -11.62
N VAL A 395 7.84 11.25 -10.58
CA VAL A 395 9.31 11.30 -10.41
C VAL A 395 9.91 9.90 -10.23
N GLY A 396 9.16 8.92 -9.71
CA GLY A 396 9.52 7.50 -9.76
C GLY A 396 10.74 7.03 -8.95
N LEU A 397 10.59 5.87 -8.31
CA LEU A 397 11.58 4.89 -7.79
C LEU A 397 12.75 5.29 -6.86
N GLU A 398 13.27 6.52 -6.82
CA GLU A 398 14.42 6.87 -5.92
C GLU A 398 14.09 7.92 -4.86
N SER A 399 12.87 8.45 -4.87
CA SER A 399 12.43 9.50 -3.95
C SER A 399 11.84 8.93 -2.65
N GLU A 400 12.66 8.24 -1.84
CA GLU A 400 12.28 7.83 -0.47
C GLU A 400 11.71 9.01 0.34
N GLU A 401 12.19 10.23 0.09
CA GLU A 401 11.75 11.46 0.76
C GLU A 401 10.29 11.84 0.45
N ALA A 402 9.74 11.45 -0.71
CA ALA A 402 8.36 11.77 -1.08
C ALA A 402 7.34 10.89 -0.36
N VAL A 403 7.71 9.65 -0.03
CA VAL A 403 6.79 8.66 0.54
C VAL A 403 6.23 9.13 1.90
N PRO A 404 7.05 9.57 2.88
CA PRO A 404 6.53 10.10 4.14
C PRO A 404 5.63 11.33 3.96
N ALA A 405 5.97 12.22 3.02
CA ALA A 405 5.17 13.42 2.75
C ALA A 405 3.79 13.07 2.16
N LEU A 406 3.74 12.14 1.21
CA LEU A 406 2.48 11.67 0.62
C LEU A 406 1.63 10.90 1.64
N ILE A 407 2.25 10.08 2.51
CA ILE A 407 1.55 9.39 3.61
C ILE A 407 0.90 10.40 4.54
N GLN A 408 1.66 11.40 5.00
CA GLN A 408 1.16 12.43 5.90
C GLN A 408 -0.09 13.14 5.33
N VAL A 409 -0.07 13.48 4.05
CA VAL A 409 -1.22 14.12 3.36
C VAL A 409 -2.42 13.19 3.30
N VAL A 410 -2.21 11.90 3.03
CA VAL A 410 -3.32 10.93 3.01
C VAL A 410 -3.95 10.75 4.39
N GLU A 411 -3.13 10.79 5.46
CA GLU A 411 -3.53 10.68 6.87
C GLU A 411 -4.28 11.91 7.39
N ASP A 412 -3.95 13.10 6.89
CA ASP A 412 -4.59 14.34 7.33
C ASP A 412 -6.06 14.38 6.87
N SER A 413 -6.97 14.21 7.82
CA SER A 413 -8.42 14.23 7.56
C SER A 413 -8.96 15.63 7.28
N LEU A 414 -8.20 16.67 7.62
CA LEU A 414 -8.52 18.07 7.37
C LEU A 414 -7.98 18.56 6.01
N GLU A 415 -7.17 17.75 5.34
CA GLU A 415 -6.60 18.05 4.02
C GLU A 415 -7.62 17.90 2.89
N ASP A 416 -7.40 18.67 1.82
CA ASP A 416 -8.30 18.69 0.67
C ASP A 416 -8.37 17.32 -0.02
N LYS A 417 -9.59 16.81 -0.19
CA LYS A 417 -9.83 15.47 -0.73
C LYS A 417 -9.15 15.19 -2.08
N PRO A 418 -9.14 16.12 -3.06
CA PRO A 418 -8.42 15.89 -4.31
C PRO A 418 -6.93 15.67 -4.07
N VAL A 419 -6.31 16.43 -3.15
CA VAL A 419 -4.90 16.27 -2.80
C VAL A 419 -4.65 14.88 -2.19
N ARG A 420 -5.52 14.44 -1.26
CA ARG A 420 -5.47 13.10 -0.66
C ARG A 420 -5.61 11.97 -1.69
N LYS A 421 -6.56 12.08 -2.62
CA LYS A 421 -6.79 11.09 -3.70
C LYS A 421 -5.57 10.94 -4.59
N TYR A 422 -5.00 12.06 -5.04
CA TYR A 422 -3.82 12.04 -5.90
C TYR A 422 -2.57 11.58 -5.14
N ALA A 423 -2.43 11.90 -3.85
CA ALA A 423 -1.36 11.36 -3.01
C ALA A 423 -1.47 9.84 -2.86
N ALA A 424 -2.67 9.31 -2.59
CA ALA A 424 -2.92 7.87 -2.51
C ALA A 424 -2.66 7.15 -3.85
N SER A 425 -3.13 7.73 -4.96
CA SER A 425 -2.91 7.18 -6.31
C SER A 425 -1.42 7.20 -6.69
N SER A 426 -0.70 8.25 -6.29
CA SER A 426 0.76 8.33 -6.47
C SER A 426 1.48 7.26 -5.66
N LEU A 427 1.12 7.04 -4.40
CA LEU A 427 1.64 5.95 -3.58
C LEU A 427 1.36 4.58 -4.23
N GLN A 428 0.17 4.36 -4.77
CA GLN A 428 -0.14 3.14 -5.52
C GLN A 428 0.77 2.94 -6.73
N GLU A 429 1.04 4.00 -7.51
CA GLU A 429 1.98 3.94 -8.64
C GLU A 429 3.42 3.65 -8.17
N PHE A 430 3.85 4.24 -7.04
CA PHE A 430 5.13 3.94 -6.38
C PHE A 430 5.27 2.44 -6.07
N PHE A 431 4.28 1.81 -5.43
CA PHE A 431 4.34 0.40 -5.04
C PHE A 431 4.15 -0.56 -6.23
N LYS A 432 3.32 -0.22 -7.22
CA LYS A 432 3.12 -1.03 -8.44
C LYS A 432 4.43 -1.20 -9.22
N ASN A 433 5.22 -0.12 -9.34
CA ASN A 433 6.47 -0.15 -10.08
C ASN A 433 7.60 -0.90 -9.36
N GLN A 434 7.60 -0.95 -8.01
CA GLN A 434 8.56 -1.76 -7.24
C GLN A 434 8.29 -3.27 -7.36
N ALA A 435 7.02 -3.71 -7.40
CA ALA A 435 6.67 -5.12 -7.56
C ALA A 435 7.10 -5.71 -8.94
N TYR A 436 7.38 -4.86 -9.93
CA TYR A 436 7.76 -5.26 -11.28
C TYR A 436 9.28 -5.27 -11.53
N GLN A 437 10.08 -4.56 -10.73
CA GLN A 437 11.55 -4.54 -10.89
C GLN A 437 12.24 -5.68 -10.11
N ASP A 438 12.32 -6.83 -10.77
CA ASP A 438 13.36 -7.89 -10.69
C ASP A 438 13.74 -8.51 -9.30
N PRO A 439 13.43 -9.80 -9.07
CA PRO A 439 13.88 -10.59 -7.91
C PRO A 439 15.40 -10.82 -7.76
N THR A 440 16.24 -10.41 -8.71
CA THR A 440 17.66 -10.85 -8.78
C THR A 440 18.70 -9.76 -8.57
N LYS A 441 18.31 -8.50 -8.35
CA LYS A 441 19.27 -7.42 -8.03
C LYS A 441 19.36 -7.15 -6.53
N ASN A 442 20.27 -7.89 -5.90
CA ASN A 442 20.79 -7.60 -4.56
C ASN A 442 21.38 -6.18 -4.51
N LYS A 443 20.60 -5.22 -4.01
CA LYS A 443 21.07 -4.09 -3.20
C LYS A 443 19.88 -3.55 -2.42
N GLU A 444 19.84 -3.92 -1.14
CA GLU A 444 18.86 -3.45 -0.18
C GLU A 444 18.88 -1.92 -0.09
N LYS A 445 17.80 -1.29 -0.54
CA LYS A 445 17.27 -0.09 0.09
C LYS A 445 15.87 -0.44 0.58
N SER A 446 15.82 -0.92 1.82
CA SER A 446 14.55 -1.17 2.50
C SER A 446 13.86 0.17 2.75
N LEU A 447 12.70 0.40 2.12
CA LEU A 447 11.75 1.39 2.59
C LEU A 447 11.52 1.18 4.11
N PRO A 448 11.43 2.24 4.92
CA PRO A 448 11.21 2.10 6.35
C PRO A 448 9.84 1.44 6.60
N PHE A 449 9.89 0.14 6.90
CA PHE A 449 8.76 -0.72 7.27
C PHE A 449 7.88 -0.12 8.39
N GLY A 450 8.42 0.85 9.15
CA GLY A 450 7.74 1.58 10.21
C GLY A 450 6.54 2.42 9.75
N GLY A 451 6.61 3.06 8.57
CA GLY A 451 5.52 3.92 8.07
C GLY A 451 4.29 3.11 7.65
N CYS A 452 4.51 1.98 6.97
CA CYS A 452 3.43 1.07 6.55
C CYS A 452 2.74 0.38 7.74
N LYS A 453 3.47 0.14 8.85
CA LYS A 453 2.92 -0.46 10.08
C LYS A 453 2.09 0.53 10.89
N GLN A 454 2.48 1.82 10.93
CA GLN A 454 1.70 2.88 11.57
C GLN A 454 0.35 3.10 10.86
N LEU A 455 0.36 3.09 9.52
CA LEU A 455 -0.86 3.12 8.69
C LEU A 455 -1.84 1.98 9.02
N LEU A 456 -1.33 0.79 9.33
CA LEU A 456 -2.12 -0.40 9.66
C LEU A 456 -2.71 -0.38 11.08
N ILE A 457 -2.01 0.26 12.03
CA ILE A 457 -2.40 0.35 13.44
C ILE A 457 -3.44 1.45 13.66
N ILE A 458 -3.29 2.61 13.02
CA ILE A 458 -4.23 3.74 13.17
C ILE A 458 -5.57 3.44 12.46
N TRP A 459 -5.53 2.74 11.32
CA TRP A 459 -6.71 2.42 10.51
C TRP A 459 -7.70 1.45 11.18
N ASN A 460 -7.19 0.45 11.90
CA ASN A 460 -8.05 -0.46 12.67
C ASN A 460 -8.65 0.20 13.93
N GLY A 461 -8.25 1.44 14.26
CA GLY A 461 -8.59 2.14 15.50
C GLY A 461 -9.74 3.15 15.41
N GLN A 462 -10.30 3.46 14.23
CA GLN A 462 -11.41 4.42 14.11
C GLN A 462 -12.71 3.72 13.70
N ASN A 463 -13.53 3.41 14.71
CA ASN A 463 -14.91 2.94 14.55
C ASN A 463 -15.78 4.02 13.88
N ALA A 464 -15.90 3.97 12.55
CA ALA A 464 -16.83 4.79 11.76
C ALA A 464 -18.30 4.34 11.85
N ALA A 465 -18.65 3.46 12.80
CA ALA A 465 -20.00 2.89 12.91
C ALA A 465 -21.02 3.84 13.57
N ASN A 466 -20.58 4.82 14.38
CA ASN A 466 -21.50 5.65 15.17
C ASN A 466 -21.85 7.02 14.56
N VAL A 467 -21.28 7.39 13.41
CA VAL A 467 -21.56 8.69 12.75
C VAL A 467 -22.63 8.55 11.64
N LEU A 468 -23.04 7.32 11.33
CA LEU A 468 -23.89 7.00 10.17
C LEU A 468 -25.36 7.43 10.29
N GLU A 469 -25.85 7.80 11.48
CA GLU A 469 -27.28 8.00 11.69
C GLU A 469 -27.78 9.45 11.58
N LYS A 470 -26.90 10.45 11.40
CA LYS A 470 -27.32 11.88 11.45
C LYS A 470 -26.72 12.81 10.39
N SER A 471 -26.30 12.30 9.25
CA SER A 471 -25.49 13.09 8.32
C SER A 471 -26.27 13.49 7.04
N ASN A 472 -26.22 14.79 6.70
CA ASN A 472 -27.01 15.43 5.63
C ASN A 472 -26.51 15.06 4.21
N GLU A 473 -27.21 15.46 3.13
CA GLU A 473 -26.82 15.10 1.74
C GLU A 473 -25.38 15.49 1.33
N LYS A 474 -24.82 16.58 1.88
CA LYS A 474 -23.39 16.91 1.73
C LYS A 474 -22.44 15.91 2.40
N GLU A 475 -22.88 15.31 3.51
CA GLU A 475 -22.16 14.25 4.22
C GLU A 475 -22.28 12.88 3.54
N LYS A 476 -23.37 12.60 2.83
CA LYS A 476 -23.47 11.41 1.98
C LYS A 476 -22.48 11.44 0.81
N LEU A 477 -22.34 12.59 0.13
CA LEU A 477 -21.30 12.79 -0.88
C LEU A 477 -19.89 12.68 -0.26
N PHE A 478 -19.74 13.18 0.98
CA PHE A 478 -18.51 13.06 1.75
C PHE A 478 -18.13 11.58 2.03
N LEU A 479 -19.10 10.74 2.36
CA LEU A 479 -18.91 9.32 2.64
C LEU A 479 -18.59 8.49 1.39
N GLU A 480 -19.13 8.83 0.21
CA GLU A 480 -18.79 8.14 -1.04
C GLU A 480 -17.35 8.42 -1.50
N GLU A 481 -16.90 9.66 -1.40
CA GLU A 481 -15.53 10.04 -1.76
C GLU A 481 -14.49 9.51 -0.75
N GLU A 482 -14.85 9.44 0.54
CA GLU A 482 -14.01 8.82 1.55
C GLU A 482 -13.86 7.32 1.30
N LYS A 483 -14.93 6.63 0.84
CA LYS A 483 -14.86 5.22 0.42
C LYS A 483 -13.88 5.01 -0.74
N GLU A 484 -13.77 5.93 -1.69
CA GLU A 484 -12.78 5.81 -2.77
C GLU A 484 -11.34 5.84 -2.22
N VAL A 485 -11.00 6.83 -1.38
CA VAL A 485 -9.66 6.91 -0.76
C VAL A 485 -9.38 5.66 0.10
N LYS A 486 -10.39 5.17 0.83
CA LYS A 486 -10.32 3.91 1.58
C LYS A 486 -10.02 2.71 0.69
N TRP A 487 -10.66 2.63 -0.47
CA TRP A 487 -10.44 1.56 -1.43
C TRP A 487 -9.00 1.54 -1.96
N TYR A 488 -8.43 2.71 -2.28
CA TYR A 488 -7.02 2.81 -2.69
C TYR A 488 -6.05 2.33 -1.59
N LEU A 489 -6.33 2.69 -0.32
CA LEU A 489 -5.52 2.23 0.82
C LEU A 489 -5.67 0.73 1.09
N GLN A 490 -6.87 0.16 0.88
CA GLN A 490 -7.09 -1.28 0.98
C GLN A 490 -6.33 -2.06 -0.09
N ILE A 491 -6.27 -1.56 -1.33
CA ILE A 491 -5.45 -2.18 -2.39
C ILE A 491 -3.98 -2.18 -2.01
N LEU A 492 -3.48 -1.07 -1.45
CA LEU A 492 -2.11 -0.95 -0.99
C LEU A 492 -1.78 -2.00 0.09
N ASN A 493 -2.72 -2.22 1.03
CA ASN A 493 -2.62 -3.26 2.05
C ASN A 493 -2.61 -4.68 1.45
N LEU A 494 -3.49 -4.98 0.50
CA LEU A 494 -3.54 -6.28 -0.19
C LEU A 494 -2.25 -6.57 -0.96
N GLN A 495 -1.68 -5.56 -1.62
CA GLN A 495 -0.39 -5.68 -2.32
C GLN A 495 0.78 -5.92 -1.36
N LEU A 496 0.76 -5.29 -0.18
CA LEU A 496 1.75 -5.54 0.89
C LEU A 496 1.64 -6.96 1.44
N GLN A 497 0.43 -7.46 1.67
CA GLN A 497 0.21 -8.84 2.08
C GLN A 497 0.70 -9.84 1.02
N PHE A 498 0.48 -9.55 -0.26
CA PHE A 498 1.00 -10.35 -1.36
C PHE A 498 2.54 -10.35 -1.43
N LEU A 499 3.18 -9.20 -1.19
CA LEU A 499 4.65 -9.09 -1.12
C LEU A 499 5.21 -9.89 0.07
N ILE A 500 4.58 -9.83 1.23
CA ILE A 500 4.97 -10.64 2.40
C ILE A 500 4.78 -12.13 2.11
N PHE A 501 3.65 -12.53 1.53
CA PHE A 501 3.35 -13.92 1.20
C PHE A 501 4.33 -14.49 0.17
N SER A 502 4.63 -13.73 -0.89
CA SER A 502 5.63 -14.12 -1.89
C SER A 502 7.06 -14.17 -1.34
N TRP A 503 7.40 -13.30 -0.37
CA TRP A 503 8.68 -13.35 0.34
C TRP A 503 8.80 -14.59 1.24
N ILE A 504 7.72 -14.98 1.94
CA ILE A 504 7.67 -16.22 2.74
C ILE A 504 7.80 -17.45 1.84
N GLN A 505 7.15 -17.47 0.66
CA GLN A 505 7.30 -18.56 -0.31
C GLN A 505 8.73 -18.72 -0.83
N LYS A 506 9.47 -17.61 -0.97
CA LYS A 506 10.87 -17.63 -1.40
C LYS A 506 11.84 -18.07 -0.30
N ASN A 507 11.45 -18.03 0.98
CA ASN A 507 12.31 -18.32 2.12
C ASN A 507 11.71 -19.43 3.00
N PRO A 508 11.78 -20.71 2.58
CA PRO A 508 11.12 -21.83 3.27
C PRO A 508 11.60 -22.03 4.72
N LEU A 509 12.82 -21.60 5.06
CA LEU A 509 13.36 -21.66 6.42
C LEU A 509 12.59 -20.78 7.40
N VAL A 510 12.03 -19.64 6.96
CA VAL A 510 11.25 -18.74 7.81
C VAL A 510 9.94 -19.40 8.24
N LEU A 511 9.29 -20.13 7.31
CA LEU A 511 8.08 -20.88 7.61
C LEU A 511 8.34 -21.98 8.65
N VAL A 512 9.47 -22.69 8.53
CA VAL A 512 9.91 -23.71 9.50
C VAL A 512 10.14 -23.10 10.88
N ILE A 513 10.79 -21.92 10.96
CA ILE A 513 11.01 -21.22 12.23
C ILE A 513 9.69 -20.79 12.87
N ILE A 514 8.74 -20.25 12.09
CA ILE A 514 7.43 -19.85 12.61
C ILE A 514 6.64 -21.05 13.14
N LEU A 515 6.60 -22.15 12.38
CA LEU A 515 5.96 -23.40 12.82
C LEU A 515 6.61 -23.96 14.09
N TYR A 516 7.94 -23.93 14.18
CA TYR A 516 8.68 -24.35 15.36
C TYR A 516 8.34 -23.52 16.60
N LEU A 517 8.30 -22.19 16.46
CA LEU A 517 7.96 -21.26 17.56
C LEU A 517 6.51 -21.40 18.04
N LEU A 518 5.58 -21.82 17.18
CA LEU A 518 4.17 -22.01 17.55
C LEU A 518 3.88 -23.41 18.14
N LEU A 519 4.48 -24.47 17.59
CA LEU A 519 4.19 -25.85 18.00
C LEU A 519 4.88 -26.24 19.31
N LEU A 520 6.11 -25.76 19.54
CA LEU A 520 6.91 -26.20 20.69
C LEU A 520 6.33 -25.77 22.06
N PRO A 521 5.82 -24.53 22.24
CA PRO A 521 5.15 -24.14 23.48
C PRO A 521 3.91 -24.98 23.78
N CYS A 522 3.15 -25.40 22.74
CA CYS A 522 1.98 -26.26 22.89
C CYS A 522 2.36 -27.64 23.46
N VAL A 523 3.50 -28.19 23.07
CA VAL A 523 4.02 -29.46 23.62
C VAL A 523 4.33 -29.32 25.11
N TRP A 524 4.97 -28.23 25.53
CA TRP A 524 5.26 -28.01 26.96
C TRP A 524 4.01 -27.81 27.80
N ILE A 525 3.01 -27.09 27.28
CA ILE A 525 1.70 -26.95 27.95
C ILE A 525 1.05 -28.32 28.14
N PHE A 526 1.12 -29.19 27.13
CA PHE A 526 0.56 -30.53 27.19
C PHE A 526 1.27 -31.41 28.23
N ILE A 527 2.61 -31.41 28.26
CA ILE A 527 3.40 -32.16 29.26
C ILE A 527 3.17 -31.59 30.67
N PHE A 528 3.10 -30.26 30.82
CA PHE A 528 2.76 -29.61 32.09
C PHE A 528 1.42 -30.08 32.64
N TRP A 529 0.45 -30.34 31.77
CA TRP A 529 -0.87 -30.83 32.17
C TRP A 529 -0.86 -32.31 32.57
N LEU A 530 -0.18 -33.17 31.80
CA LEU A 530 -0.13 -34.62 32.06
C LEU A 530 0.79 -35.01 33.22
N ASN A 531 2.02 -34.49 33.23
CA ASN A 531 3.02 -34.79 34.25
C ASN A 531 3.91 -33.56 34.52
N PRO A 532 3.45 -32.64 35.39
CA PRO A 532 4.19 -31.42 35.72
C PRO A 532 5.64 -31.68 36.15
N LEU A 533 5.88 -32.75 36.92
CA LEU A 533 7.20 -33.12 37.42
C LEU A 533 8.15 -33.59 36.29
N GLY A 534 7.59 -34.16 35.22
CA GLY A 534 8.35 -34.58 34.04
C GLY A 534 9.12 -33.43 33.39
N LEU A 535 8.57 -32.22 33.39
CA LEU A 535 9.26 -31.04 32.84
C LEU A 535 10.56 -30.70 33.57
N PHE A 536 10.59 -30.89 34.90
CA PHE A 536 11.79 -30.66 35.69
C PHE A 536 12.90 -31.66 35.33
N TYR A 537 12.54 -32.93 35.17
CA TYR A 537 13.49 -33.97 34.73
C TYR A 537 13.94 -33.80 33.28
N ILE A 538 13.03 -33.39 32.38
CA ILE A 538 13.39 -33.07 30.99
C ILE A 538 14.39 -31.91 30.99
N LYS A 539 14.15 -30.84 31.74
CA LYS A 539 15.10 -29.74 31.90
C LYS A 539 16.46 -30.23 32.39
N GLN A 540 16.48 -31.11 33.38
CA GLN A 540 17.73 -31.69 33.87
C GLN A 540 18.46 -32.51 32.78
N ALA A 541 17.73 -33.26 31.96
CA ALA A 541 18.31 -33.98 30.83
C ALA A 541 18.91 -33.01 29.79
N PHE A 542 18.23 -31.89 29.48
CA PHE A 542 18.76 -30.84 28.60
C PHE A 542 20.03 -30.19 29.18
N ASN A 543 20.06 -29.93 30.50
CA ASN A 543 21.22 -29.37 31.18
C ASN A 543 22.47 -30.27 31.10
N ARG A 544 22.34 -31.57 30.82
CA ARG A 544 23.50 -32.46 30.59
C ARG A 544 24.20 -32.20 29.26
N PHE A 545 23.51 -31.59 28.30
CA PHE A 545 24.02 -31.25 26.98
C PHE A 545 24.36 -29.76 26.85
N LYS A 546 24.43 -29.06 28.00
CA LYS A 546 24.75 -27.64 28.08
C LYS A 546 26.14 -27.38 27.47
N GLY A 547 26.24 -26.38 26.59
CA GLY A 547 27.49 -26.01 25.92
C GLY A 547 27.88 -26.85 24.68
N ILE A 548 27.02 -27.76 24.21
CA ILE A 548 27.24 -28.44 22.91
C ILE A 548 26.71 -27.55 21.78
N ASP A 549 27.57 -27.28 20.79
CA ASP A 549 27.21 -26.58 19.56
C ASP A 549 26.42 -27.52 18.63
N LEU A 550 25.33 -27.02 18.02
CA LEU A 550 24.64 -27.79 16.98
C LEU A 550 25.52 -27.94 15.73
N PRO A 551 25.42 -29.09 15.03
CA PRO A 551 26.06 -29.27 13.73
C PRO A 551 25.70 -28.14 12.76
N ALA A 552 26.67 -27.64 11.99
CA ALA A 552 26.49 -26.52 11.07
C ALA A 552 25.38 -26.76 10.01
N SER A 553 25.08 -28.04 9.72
CA SER A 553 23.98 -28.46 8.84
C SER A 553 22.60 -28.13 9.40
N LEU A 554 22.44 -28.06 10.73
CA LEU A 554 21.17 -27.75 11.40
C LEU A 554 21.05 -26.27 11.79
N SER A 555 22.17 -25.59 12.04
CA SER A 555 22.18 -24.18 12.45
C SER A 555 22.36 -23.18 11.29
N GLY A 556 22.49 -23.68 10.05
CA GLY A 556 22.67 -22.83 8.87
C GLY A 556 23.96 -22.00 8.91
N GLY A 557 25.00 -22.49 9.60
CA GLY A 557 26.27 -21.79 9.78
C GLY A 557 26.32 -20.82 10.97
N PHE A 558 25.24 -20.63 11.72
CA PHE A 558 25.25 -19.84 12.96
C PHE A 558 25.67 -20.69 14.16
N LYS A 559 26.42 -20.10 15.10
CA LYS A 559 26.74 -20.77 16.38
C LYS A 559 25.50 -20.74 17.27
N VAL A 560 24.75 -21.85 17.29
CA VAL A 560 23.59 -22.04 18.17
C VAL A 560 23.94 -23.12 19.18
N THR A 561 23.96 -22.75 20.46
CA THR A 561 24.14 -23.67 21.58
C THR A 561 22.78 -24.19 22.06
N ILE A 562 22.76 -25.40 22.64
CA ILE A 562 21.54 -25.99 23.21
C ILE A 562 20.92 -25.09 24.30
N ASP A 563 21.73 -24.27 24.97
CA ASP A 563 21.31 -23.28 25.96
C ASP A 563 20.32 -22.25 25.36
N ILE A 564 20.59 -21.79 24.13
CA ILE A 564 19.73 -20.85 23.40
C ILE A 564 18.40 -21.52 23.05
N LEU A 565 18.41 -22.81 22.71
CA LEU A 565 17.18 -23.58 22.43
C LEU A 565 16.33 -23.82 23.67
N SER A 566 16.95 -24.07 24.83
CA SER A 566 16.21 -24.19 26.10
C SER A 566 15.46 -22.90 26.44
N PHE A 567 16.09 -21.75 26.20
CA PHE A 567 15.49 -20.42 26.39
C PHE A 567 14.38 -20.14 25.38
N ILE A 568 14.62 -20.38 24.07
CA ILE A 568 13.64 -20.15 23.00
C ILE A 568 12.44 -21.10 23.09
N SER A 569 12.63 -22.28 23.67
CA SER A 569 11.56 -23.27 23.83
C SER A 569 10.58 -22.96 24.97
N PHE A 570 10.77 -21.89 25.75
CA PHE A 570 9.94 -21.55 26.93
C PHE A 570 9.92 -22.64 28.02
N LEU A 571 10.79 -23.65 27.96
CA LEU A 571 10.83 -24.76 28.93
C LEU A 571 11.02 -24.26 30.37
N GLU A 572 11.93 -23.31 30.58
CA GLU A 572 12.23 -22.74 31.91
C GLU A 572 11.00 -22.07 32.55
N PHE A 573 10.12 -21.47 31.75
CA PHE A 573 8.91 -20.80 32.22
C PHE A 573 7.92 -21.78 32.87
N PHE A 574 7.91 -23.05 32.44
CA PHE A 574 7.00 -24.08 32.96
C PHE A 574 7.61 -24.88 34.10
N CYS A 575 8.92 -25.16 34.09
CA CYS A 575 9.60 -26.01 35.08
C CYS A 575 9.52 -25.50 36.52
N TYR A 576 9.45 -24.18 36.73
CA TYR A 576 9.42 -23.57 38.07
C TYR A 576 8.01 -23.24 38.57
N ARG A 577 6.96 -23.73 37.91
CA ARG A 577 5.58 -23.48 38.35
C ARG A 577 5.25 -24.25 39.63
N PRO A 578 4.46 -23.67 40.56
CA PRO A 578 4.13 -24.32 41.84
C PRO A 578 3.56 -25.74 41.73
N ARG A 579 2.78 -26.01 40.66
CA ARG A 579 2.21 -27.34 40.40
C ARG A 579 3.24 -28.46 40.24
N VAL A 580 4.43 -28.14 39.73
CA VAL A 580 5.54 -29.09 39.59
C VAL A 580 5.98 -29.59 40.96
N PHE A 581 6.19 -28.66 41.89
CA PHE A 581 6.65 -28.95 43.25
C PHE A 581 5.53 -29.53 44.13
N ASP A 582 4.27 -29.10 43.94
CA ASP A 582 3.10 -29.72 44.57
C ASP A 582 2.99 -31.20 44.24
N LYS A 583 3.23 -31.55 42.97
CA LYS A 583 3.21 -32.94 42.52
C LYS A 583 4.31 -33.75 43.20
N TRP A 584 5.52 -33.20 43.31
CA TRP A 584 6.62 -33.85 44.03
C TRP A 584 6.26 -34.11 45.50
N VAL A 585 5.78 -33.10 46.23
CA VAL A 585 5.37 -33.26 47.64
C VAL A 585 4.27 -34.31 47.78
N SER A 586 3.28 -34.29 46.88
CA SER A 586 2.17 -35.26 46.91
C SER A 586 2.63 -36.70 46.71
N ASN A 587 3.66 -36.92 45.89
CA ASN A 587 4.22 -38.25 45.65
C ASN A 587 4.93 -38.79 46.91
N GLN A 588 5.63 -37.93 47.65
CA GLN A 588 6.38 -38.33 48.85
C GLN A 588 5.52 -38.36 50.12
N TYR A 589 4.37 -37.68 50.12
CA TYR A 589 3.54 -37.47 51.30
C TYR A 589 3.21 -38.74 52.10
N LYS A 590 2.83 -39.83 51.42
CA LYS A 590 2.35 -41.05 52.10
C LYS A 590 3.43 -41.68 52.98
N LEU A 591 4.64 -41.83 52.43
CA LEU A 591 5.77 -42.44 53.11
C LEU A 591 6.34 -41.47 54.16
N PHE A 592 6.52 -40.21 53.77
CA PHE A 592 6.99 -39.15 54.66
C PHE A 592 6.09 -39.02 55.90
N ASN A 593 4.77 -38.97 55.74
CA ASN A 593 3.82 -38.83 56.85
C ASN A 593 3.86 -40.01 57.83
N LYS A 594 4.02 -41.23 57.32
CA LYS A 594 4.13 -42.43 58.18
C LYS A 594 5.39 -42.35 59.06
N ASN A 595 6.52 -41.98 58.46
CA ASN A 595 7.81 -41.94 59.14
C ASN A 595 7.92 -40.74 60.08
N PHE A 596 7.44 -39.57 59.64
CA PHE A 596 7.39 -38.35 60.45
C PHE A 596 6.48 -38.51 61.68
N LEU A 597 5.28 -39.08 61.54
CA LEU A 597 4.42 -39.33 62.71
C LEU A 597 5.08 -40.29 63.70
N THR A 598 5.84 -41.28 63.22
CA THR A 598 6.59 -42.19 64.09
C THR A 598 7.70 -41.47 64.86
N LEU A 599 8.38 -40.50 64.24
CA LEU A 599 9.38 -39.64 64.89
C LEU A 599 8.77 -38.78 66.01
N VAL A 600 7.55 -38.28 65.82
CA VAL A 600 6.89 -37.29 66.70
C VAL A 600 5.97 -37.92 67.76
N LYS A 601 5.76 -39.25 67.75
CA LYS A 601 4.91 -40.00 68.72
C LYS A 601 5.18 -39.70 70.20
N LYS A 602 6.37 -39.23 70.57
CA LYS A 602 6.72 -38.85 71.95
C LYS A 602 6.03 -37.56 72.43
N PHE A 603 5.37 -36.81 71.55
CA PHE A 603 4.82 -35.47 71.82
C PHE A 603 3.31 -35.36 71.58
N ASP A 604 2.56 -36.46 71.68
CA ASP A 604 1.17 -36.53 71.19
C ASP A 604 0.11 -35.73 71.97
N ASN A 605 0.47 -35.05 73.06
CA ASN A 605 -0.46 -34.22 73.84
C ASN A 605 0.00 -32.75 73.84
N TYR A 606 -0.40 -32.01 72.80
CA TYR A 606 -0.40 -30.54 72.83
C TYR A 606 -1.69 -30.06 73.48
N GLU A 607 -1.58 -29.41 74.63
CA GLU A 607 -2.68 -28.64 75.23
C GLU A 607 -2.58 -27.20 74.74
N PRO A 608 -3.70 -26.50 74.47
CA PRO A 608 -3.66 -25.09 74.10
C PRO A 608 -3.02 -24.26 75.21
N ILE A 609 -1.85 -23.68 74.93
CA ILE A 609 -1.16 -22.78 75.85
C ILE A 609 -1.50 -21.34 75.45
N ALA A 610 -1.74 -20.46 76.43
CA ALA A 610 -1.88 -19.04 76.17
C ALA A 610 -0.53 -18.50 75.65
N VAL A 611 -0.56 -17.84 74.49
CA VAL A 611 0.66 -17.34 73.85
C VAL A 611 0.49 -15.88 73.45
N GLU A 612 1.57 -15.13 73.50
CA GLU A 612 1.61 -13.77 72.98
C GLU A 612 2.05 -13.80 71.52
N LEU A 613 1.15 -13.38 70.61
CA LEU A 613 1.39 -13.25 69.17
C LEU A 613 1.65 -11.77 68.84
N ASP A 614 2.86 -11.41 68.42
CA ASP A 614 3.23 -10.03 68.04
C ASP A 614 2.77 -8.95 69.04
N SER A 615 2.89 -9.23 70.35
CA SER A 615 2.45 -8.38 71.47
C SER A 615 0.93 -8.36 71.73
N THR A 616 0.19 -9.34 71.21
CA THR A 616 -1.24 -9.56 71.49
C THR A 616 -1.45 -10.91 72.16
N SER A 617 -2.08 -10.92 73.34
CA SER A 617 -2.32 -12.16 74.10
C SER A 617 -3.46 -12.96 73.47
N VAL A 618 -3.18 -14.19 73.05
CA VAL A 618 -4.16 -15.14 72.51
C VAL A 618 -4.31 -16.32 73.48
N THR A 619 -5.53 -16.53 73.97
CA THR A 619 -5.83 -17.54 75.01
C THR A 619 -5.81 -18.97 74.46
N ASN A 620 -6.17 -19.17 73.19
CA ASN A 620 -6.15 -20.47 72.52
C ASN A 620 -5.64 -20.30 71.08
N LEU A 621 -4.36 -20.57 70.84
CA LEU A 621 -3.79 -20.48 69.49
C LEU A 621 -4.43 -21.50 68.55
N THR A 622 -5.11 -21.01 67.51
CA THR A 622 -5.72 -21.86 66.49
C THR A 622 -5.10 -21.66 65.11
N ILE A 623 -5.26 -22.66 64.24
CA ILE A 623 -4.76 -22.60 62.85
C ILE A 623 -5.28 -21.39 62.05
N LYS A 624 -6.48 -20.88 62.38
CA LYS A 624 -7.11 -19.74 61.70
C LYS A 624 -6.36 -18.43 61.90
N GLU A 625 -5.68 -18.27 63.03
CA GLU A 625 -4.87 -17.08 63.34
C GLU A 625 -3.53 -17.12 62.59
N LEU A 626 -3.01 -18.32 62.33
CA LEU A 626 -1.73 -18.53 61.64
C LEU A 626 -1.86 -18.52 60.11
N GLN A 627 -2.97 -19.00 59.55
CA GLN A 627 -3.18 -19.07 58.10
C GLN A 627 -2.94 -17.74 57.34
N PRO A 628 -3.46 -16.58 57.79
CA PRO A 628 -3.17 -15.29 57.15
C PRO A 628 -1.67 -14.96 57.13
N ILE A 629 -0.94 -15.33 58.17
CA ILE A 629 0.49 -15.05 58.34
C ILE A 629 1.32 -15.88 57.36
N PHE A 630 1.02 -17.18 57.25
CA PHE A 630 1.66 -18.09 56.31
C PHE A 630 1.24 -17.83 54.85
N SER A 631 0.15 -17.10 54.61
CA SER A 631 -0.28 -16.69 53.27
C SER A 631 0.46 -15.46 52.71
N LYS A 632 1.00 -14.59 53.57
CA LYS A 632 1.80 -13.40 53.17
C LYS A 632 3.15 -13.82 52.56
N LYS A 633 3.74 -13.00 51.69
CA LYS A 633 5.04 -13.29 51.06
C LYS A 633 6.21 -13.23 52.05
N ILE A 634 6.14 -12.36 53.05
CA ILE A 634 7.16 -12.15 54.09
C ILE A 634 6.38 -11.92 55.38
N SER A 635 6.71 -12.66 56.43
CA SER A 635 6.05 -12.55 57.73
C SER A 635 6.99 -13.08 58.80
N CYS A 636 7.36 -12.24 59.76
CA CYS A 636 7.97 -12.71 61.00
C CYS A 636 6.85 -12.76 62.04
N LEU A 637 6.69 -13.90 62.70
CA LEU A 637 5.76 -14.11 63.80
C LEU A 637 6.57 -14.50 65.01
N VAL A 638 6.45 -13.73 66.09
CA VAL A 638 7.03 -14.10 67.38
C VAL A 638 5.91 -14.62 68.27
N ILE A 639 6.04 -15.85 68.75
CA ILE A 639 5.13 -16.50 69.69
C ILE A 639 5.87 -16.64 71.01
N GLN A 640 5.36 -16.02 72.09
CA GLN A 640 5.97 -16.13 73.42
C GLN A 640 5.09 -16.99 74.34
N GLY A 641 5.68 -17.96 75.03
CA GLY A 641 4.96 -18.81 75.99
C GLY A 641 5.67 -20.12 76.33
N GLU A 642 5.15 -20.84 77.34
CA GLU A 642 5.69 -22.15 77.73
C GLU A 642 5.46 -23.23 76.65
N GLY A 643 6.36 -24.23 76.57
CA GLY A 643 6.12 -25.42 75.74
C GLY A 643 6.45 -25.30 74.24
N GLY A 644 7.40 -24.41 73.87
CA GLY A 644 7.71 -24.09 72.48
C GLY A 644 8.04 -25.29 71.57
N THR A 645 8.75 -26.29 72.08
CA THR A 645 9.00 -27.56 71.37
C THR A 645 7.69 -28.27 70.98
N LYS A 646 6.71 -28.38 71.90
CA LYS A 646 5.41 -29.01 71.60
C LYS A 646 4.62 -28.21 70.56
N LEU A 647 4.68 -26.89 70.63
CA LEU A 647 4.04 -26.02 69.64
C LEU A 647 4.68 -26.15 68.26
N ALA A 648 6.00 -26.25 68.16
CA ALA A 648 6.70 -26.48 66.91
C ALA A 648 6.28 -27.80 66.23
N TYR A 649 6.12 -28.88 67.00
CA TYR A 649 5.57 -30.14 66.49
C TYR A 649 4.11 -30.01 66.05
N GLN A 650 3.30 -29.22 66.75
CA GLN A 650 1.92 -28.97 66.35
C GLN A 650 1.84 -28.18 65.04
N LEU A 651 2.70 -27.18 64.85
CA LEU A 651 2.86 -26.48 63.56
C LEU A 651 3.25 -27.46 62.45
N ALA A 652 4.14 -28.41 62.72
CA ALA A 652 4.51 -29.46 61.77
C ALA A 652 3.30 -30.32 61.35
N LYS A 653 2.46 -30.73 62.32
CA LYS A 653 1.22 -31.50 62.05
C LYS A 653 0.25 -30.68 61.18
N TRP A 654 0.03 -29.41 61.51
CA TRP A 654 -0.80 -28.53 60.69
C TRP A 654 -0.21 -28.28 59.29
N ALA A 655 1.11 -28.23 59.12
CA ALA A 655 1.75 -28.10 57.81
C ALA A 655 1.39 -29.26 56.85
N MET A 656 1.16 -30.45 57.41
CA MET A 656 0.91 -31.71 56.71
C MET A 656 -0.57 -32.13 56.64
N SER A 657 -1.50 -31.36 57.26
CA SER A 657 -2.92 -31.75 57.29
C SER A 657 -3.46 -31.93 55.87
N LYS A 658 -4.29 -32.95 55.63
CA LYS A 658 -4.95 -33.15 54.33
C LYS A 658 -6.07 -32.14 54.09
N ASP A 659 -6.74 -31.70 55.16
CA ASP A 659 -7.75 -30.66 55.08
C ASP A 659 -7.07 -29.30 54.85
N LYS A 660 -7.52 -28.57 53.84
CA LYS A 660 -7.03 -27.23 53.53
C LYS A 660 -7.38 -26.23 54.64
N ASN A 661 -8.48 -26.44 55.35
CA ASN A 661 -8.93 -25.55 56.42
C ASN A 661 -8.13 -25.73 57.72
N GLU A 662 -7.47 -26.88 57.88
CA GLU A 662 -6.61 -27.21 59.01
C GLU A 662 -5.11 -27.11 58.67
N ARG A 663 -4.78 -26.63 57.47
CA ARG A 663 -3.40 -26.51 56.99
C ARG A 663 -2.86 -25.09 57.14
N LEU A 664 -1.56 -24.96 57.44
CA LEU A 664 -0.87 -23.66 57.52
C LEU A 664 -0.90 -22.88 56.20
N CYS A 665 -0.75 -23.57 55.06
CA CYS A 665 -0.72 -22.99 53.72
C CYS A 665 -1.76 -23.65 52.79
N LYS A 666 -2.04 -23.03 51.63
CA LYS A 666 -2.92 -23.63 50.61
C LYS A 666 -2.37 -24.95 50.05
N HIS A 667 -1.05 -25.10 50.03
CA HIS A 667 -0.31 -26.29 49.57
C HIS A 667 0.26 -27.09 50.75
N LEU A 668 0.57 -28.37 50.53
CA LEU A 668 1.22 -29.24 51.51
C LEU A 668 2.68 -28.83 51.73
N MET A 669 3.12 -28.89 52.98
CA MET A 669 4.52 -28.69 53.35
C MET A 669 5.04 -29.94 54.07
N LEU A 670 6.27 -30.33 53.77
CA LEU A 670 6.96 -31.41 54.46
C LEU A 670 7.82 -30.81 55.60
N PRO A 671 7.50 -31.05 56.87
CA PRO A 671 8.26 -30.55 57.99
C PRO A 671 9.55 -31.33 58.21
N VAL A 672 10.64 -30.60 58.39
CA VAL A 672 12.00 -31.12 58.64
C VAL A 672 12.44 -30.61 59.99
N LEU A 673 12.88 -31.50 60.87
CA LEU A 673 13.15 -31.24 62.29
C LEU A 673 14.63 -31.35 62.58
N ILE A 674 15.31 -30.21 62.69
CA ILE A 674 16.75 -30.18 62.96
C ILE A 674 16.94 -30.15 64.48
N THR A 675 17.30 -31.32 65.03
CA THR A 675 17.46 -31.55 66.48
C THR A 675 18.87 -31.97 66.90
N ASP A 676 19.78 -32.26 65.96
CA ASP A 676 21.17 -32.61 66.23
C ASP A 676 22.10 -31.67 65.44
N PHE A 677 22.92 -30.90 66.15
CA PHE A 677 23.97 -30.04 65.57
C PHE A 677 25.36 -30.60 65.91
N GLU A 678 25.64 -31.83 65.47
CA GLU A 678 27.02 -32.22 65.17
C GLU A 678 27.29 -31.88 63.69
N LEU A 679 27.40 -30.58 63.42
CA LEU A 679 27.99 -30.13 62.17
C LEU A 679 29.50 -30.43 62.24
N ASN A 680 29.96 -31.47 61.55
CA ASN A 680 31.39 -31.66 61.29
C ASN A 680 31.89 -30.49 60.43
N LEU A 681 32.35 -29.42 61.08
CA LEU A 681 32.81 -28.17 60.48
C LEU A 681 34.32 -28.19 60.26
N GLU A 682 34.83 -29.20 59.56
CA GLU A 682 36.14 -29.07 58.94
C GLU A 682 35.99 -28.34 57.59
N ASN A 683 36.30 -27.04 57.64
CA ASN A 683 36.39 -26.07 56.53
C ASN A 683 36.50 -26.68 55.12
N LYS A 684 35.37 -26.68 54.38
CA LYS A 684 35.36 -26.59 52.92
C LYS A 684 34.49 -25.42 52.51
N ALA A 685 35.12 -24.40 51.91
CA ALA A 685 34.55 -23.08 51.60
C ALA A 685 33.29 -23.07 50.69
N ASN A 686 32.77 -24.22 50.27
CA ASN A 686 31.62 -24.35 49.38
C ASN A 686 30.49 -25.27 49.92
N GLU A 687 30.63 -25.85 51.11
CA GLU A 687 29.58 -26.71 51.66
C GLU A 687 28.52 -25.89 52.41
N LYS A 688 27.23 -26.14 52.12
CA LYS A 688 26.07 -25.55 52.83
C LYS A 688 25.57 -26.56 53.87
N PRO A 689 26.17 -26.64 55.07
CA PRO A 689 25.89 -27.69 56.07
C PRO A 689 24.41 -27.82 56.42
N PHE A 690 23.72 -26.68 56.56
CA PHE A 690 22.30 -26.64 56.87
C PHE A 690 21.42 -27.24 55.76
N ILE A 691 21.76 -27.01 54.49
CA ILE A 691 21.03 -27.57 53.34
C ILE A 691 21.29 -29.08 53.22
N ASN A 692 22.51 -29.52 53.54
CA ASN A 692 22.85 -30.95 53.57
C ASN A 692 22.09 -31.69 54.67
N ALA A 693 21.95 -31.09 55.86
CA ALA A 693 21.15 -31.63 56.96
C ALA A 693 19.67 -31.77 56.56
N ILE A 694 19.10 -30.73 55.96
CA ILE A 694 17.72 -30.79 55.43
C ILE A 694 17.59 -31.90 54.38
N SER A 695 18.53 -31.98 53.43
CA SER A 695 18.52 -33.00 52.39
C SER A 695 18.61 -34.41 52.97
N GLY A 696 19.45 -34.62 53.98
CA GLY A 696 19.62 -35.90 54.67
C GLY A 696 18.34 -36.34 55.36
N GLN A 697 17.73 -35.44 56.14
CA GLN A 697 16.48 -35.76 56.84
C GLN A 697 15.32 -36.09 55.89
N ILE A 698 15.17 -35.35 54.78
CA ILE A 698 14.13 -35.70 53.82
C ILE A 698 14.45 -37.04 53.15
N LYS A 699 15.72 -37.33 52.85
CA LYS A 699 16.14 -38.63 52.31
C LYS A 699 15.75 -39.77 53.25
N ASP A 700 16.03 -39.63 54.54
CA ASP A 700 15.75 -40.64 55.55
C ASP A 700 14.23 -40.83 55.74
N LEU A 701 13.47 -39.73 55.81
CA LEU A 701 12.01 -39.78 55.99
C LEU A 701 11.27 -40.35 54.78
N VAL A 702 11.84 -40.22 53.57
CA VAL A 702 11.30 -40.75 52.31
C VAL A 702 11.92 -42.12 51.95
N GLU A 703 12.85 -42.65 52.75
CA GLU A 703 13.58 -43.90 52.47
C GLU A 703 14.20 -43.93 51.05
N ALA A 704 14.67 -42.78 50.58
CA ALA A 704 15.22 -42.66 49.24
C ALA A 704 16.67 -43.18 49.17
N THR A 705 17.03 -43.92 48.13
CA THR A 705 18.41 -44.39 47.89
C THR A 705 19.36 -43.23 47.59
N ASP A 706 18.89 -42.27 46.80
CA ASP A 706 19.66 -41.10 46.36
C ASP A 706 19.24 -39.82 47.09
N SER A 707 20.21 -38.91 47.25
CA SER A 707 19.94 -37.58 47.80
C SER A 707 19.10 -36.75 46.82
N ILE A 708 18.30 -35.82 47.37
CA ILE A 708 17.46 -34.93 46.56
C ILE A 708 18.35 -34.02 45.71
N LEU A 709 17.94 -33.81 44.46
CA LEU A 709 18.63 -32.90 43.55
C LEU A 709 18.74 -31.49 44.17
N PRO A 710 19.95 -30.90 44.26
CA PRO A 710 20.14 -29.61 44.93
C PRO A 710 19.25 -28.49 44.38
N GLU A 711 19.05 -28.45 43.06
CA GLU A 711 18.17 -27.46 42.40
C GLU A 711 16.68 -27.67 42.76
N LEU A 712 16.25 -28.92 42.91
CA LEU A 712 14.89 -29.24 43.34
C LEU A 712 14.69 -28.84 44.80
N LEU A 713 15.65 -29.17 45.66
CA LEU A 713 15.62 -28.82 47.08
C LEU A 713 15.58 -27.30 47.28
N ASP A 714 16.43 -26.57 46.56
CA ASP A 714 16.46 -25.10 46.58
C ASP A 714 15.08 -24.50 46.22
N GLN A 715 14.43 -25.02 45.17
CA GLN A 715 13.09 -24.56 44.78
C GLN A 715 11.99 -24.99 45.75
N LEU A 716 12.08 -26.17 46.35
CA LEU A 716 11.13 -26.62 47.39
C LEU A 716 11.21 -25.71 48.63
N LEU A 717 12.40 -25.31 49.03
CA LEU A 717 12.63 -24.38 50.14
C LEU A 717 12.12 -22.97 49.82
N LYS A 718 12.44 -22.45 48.62
CA LYS A 718 11.99 -21.12 48.16
C LYS A 718 10.48 -21.04 47.96
N GLN A 719 9.85 -22.12 47.48
CA GLN A 719 8.40 -22.16 47.26
C GLN A 719 7.61 -22.63 48.48
N ARG A 720 8.24 -22.72 49.66
CA ARG A 720 7.60 -23.09 50.94
C ARG A 720 6.93 -24.47 50.88
N ARG A 721 7.55 -25.44 50.22
CA ARG A 721 7.11 -26.85 50.17
C ARG A 721 7.77 -27.71 51.25
N VAL A 722 8.79 -27.17 51.89
CA VAL A 722 9.44 -27.73 53.07
C VAL A 722 9.32 -26.70 54.19
N LEU A 723 8.85 -27.13 55.36
CA LEU A 723 8.82 -26.34 56.58
C LEU A 723 10.02 -26.75 57.43
N VAL A 724 10.98 -25.86 57.64
CA VAL A 724 12.15 -26.19 58.46
C VAL A 724 11.88 -25.77 59.89
N ILE A 725 12.08 -26.69 60.84
CA ILE A 725 11.90 -26.46 62.26
C ILE A 725 13.26 -26.69 62.92
N VAL A 726 13.78 -25.66 63.57
CA VAL A 726 15.04 -25.69 64.31
C VAL A 726 14.69 -25.63 65.79
N ASP A 727 14.89 -26.74 66.49
CA ASP A 727 14.64 -26.78 67.93
C ASP A 727 15.92 -26.49 68.72
N VAL A 728 16.13 -25.21 69.11
CA VAL A 728 17.32 -24.82 69.88
C VAL A 728 17.14 -25.18 71.37
N ASP A 729 15.91 -25.31 71.84
CA ASP A 729 15.58 -25.57 73.25
C ASP A 729 15.70 -27.05 73.66
N ALA A 730 15.71 -27.97 72.69
CA ALA A 730 16.01 -29.39 72.90
C ALA A 730 17.42 -29.62 73.50
N PHE A 731 18.32 -28.65 73.38
CA PHE A 731 19.67 -28.68 73.93
C PHE A 731 19.72 -28.01 75.30
N ARG A 732 19.86 -28.79 76.38
CA ARG A 732 19.98 -28.23 77.74
C ARG A 732 21.32 -27.55 78.03
N GLU A 733 22.35 -27.77 77.19
CA GLU A 733 23.72 -27.27 77.36
C GLU A 733 24.34 -26.85 76.01
N MET A 734 23.84 -25.75 75.42
CA MET A 734 24.48 -25.11 74.25
C MET A 734 25.35 -23.93 74.70
N SER A 735 26.58 -23.84 74.20
CA SER A 735 27.42 -22.65 74.40
C SER A 735 26.93 -21.48 73.54
N ASP A 736 27.10 -20.24 74.03
CA ASP A 736 26.70 -19.02 73.33
C ASP A 736 27.31 -18.92 71.91
N ASP A 737 28.50 -19.48 71.71
CA ASP A 737 29.21 -19.54 70.43
C ASP A 737 28.44 -20.34 69.35
N LYS A 738 27.81 -21.45 69.72
CA LYS A 738 27.02 -22.29 68.78
C LYS A 738 25.72 -21.60 68.36
N ILE A 739 25.09 -20.87 69.29
CA ILE A 739 23.89 -20.06 69.01
C ILE A 739 24.24 -18.93 68.04
N LEU A 740 25.40 -18.29 68.22
CA LEU A 740 25.91 -17.27 67.31
C LEU A 740 26.21 -17.84 65.91
N GLU A 741 26.72 -19.06 65.83
CA GLU A 741 26.99 -19.73 64.55
C GLU A 741 25.72 -20.07 63.77
N ILE A 742 24.70 -20.64 64.45
CA ILE A 742 23.37 -20.88 63.84
C ILE A 742 22.79 -19.56 63.34
N LYS A 743 22.88 -18.50 64.15
CA LYS A 743 22.45 -17.15 63.77
C LYS A 743 23.17 -16.65 62.52
N ASN A 744 24.48 -16.88 62.40
CA ASN A 744 25.28 -16.46 61.24
C ASN A 744 24.91 -17.22 59.97
N GLN A 745 24.70 -18.54 60.05
CA GLN A 745 24.28 -19.35 58.88
C GLN A 745 22.88 -18.97 58.39
N LEU A 746 21.93 -18.80 59.31
CA LEU A 746 20.57 -18.34 58.99
C LEU A 746 20.55 -16.90 58.46
N SER A 747 21.59 -16.10 58.77
CA SER A 747 21.76 -14.72 58.32
C SER A 747 22.57 -14.58 57.01
N GLN A 748 22.81 -15.65 56.25
CA GLN A 748 23.49 -15.60 54.93
C GLN A 748 22.57 -15.11 53.79
N LEU A 749 23.06 -14.21 52.92
CA LEU A 749 22.27 -13.51 51.86
C LEU A 749 21.49 -14.45 50.94
N ASP A 750 22.05 -15.62 50.62
CA ASP A 750 21.50 -16.61 49.69
C ASP A 750 20.84 -17.81 50.38
N PHE A 751 20.35 -17.66 51.61
CA PHE A 751 19.69 -18.73 52.32
C PHE A 751 18.27 -19.00 51.74
N PRO A 752 17.97 -20.20 51.22
CA PRO A 752 16.79 -20.45 50.37
C PRO A 752 15.50 -20.83 51.14
N VAL A 753 15.51 -20.84 52.47
CA VAL A 753 14.41 -21.36 53.30
C VAL A 753 13.35 -20.30 53.56
N ASN A 754 12.22 -20.37 52.84
CA ASN A 754 11.15 -19.38 52.98
C ASN A 754 10.07 -19.71 54.03
N ALA A 755 10.16 -20.87 54.69
CA ALA A 755 9.30 -21.27 55.80
C ALA A 755 10.15 -21.88 56.92
N LEU A 756 10.35 -21.11 58.00
CA LEU A 756 11.27 -21.45 59.08
C LEU A 756 10.59 -21.25 60.45
N VAL A 757 10.69 -22.25 61.32
CA VAL A 757 10.28 -22.20 62.72
C VAL A 757 11.52 -22.36 63.59
N ILE A 758 11.69 -21.50 64.59
CA ILE A 758 12.81 -21.58 65.54
C ILE A 758 12.23 -21.56 66.95
N THR A 759 12.54 -22.55 67.78
CA THR A 759 12.28 -22.48 69.24
C THR A 759 13.56 -22.01 69.93
N SER A 760 13.45 -21.09 70.88
CA SER A 760 14.60 -20.56 71.62
C SER A 760 14.18 -19.88 72.93
N ARG A 761 14.96 -20.02 74.00
CA ARG A 761 14.73 -19.26 75.26
C ARG A 761 14.93 -17.75 75.15
N THR A 762 15.64 -17.28 74.12
CA THR A 762 15.96 -15.86 73.91
C THR A 762 15.52 -15.38 72.54
N LYS A 763 15.08 -14.12 72.46
CA LYS A 763 14.68 -13.52 71.19
C LYS A 763 15.91 -13.31 70.29
N LEU A 764 16.11 -14.20 69.33
CA LEU A 764 17.06 -14.04 68.23
C LEU A 764 16.61 -12.94 67.25
N ASP A 765 17.35 -11.83 67.20
CA ASP A 765 17.21 -10.82 66.14
C ASP A 765 17.89 -11.28 64.85
N LEU A 766 17.10 -11.79 63.91
CA LEU A 766 17.52 -12.15 62.56
C LEU A 766 17.27 -10.95 61.62
N LYS A 767 18.31 -10.19 61.33
CA LYS A 767 18.22 -8.93 60.55
C LYS A 767 17.55 -9.13 59.18
N GLY A 768 16.36 -8.53 59.01
CA GLY A 768 15.84 -7.94 57.76
C GLY A 768 15.83 -8.77 56.47
N ARG A 769 15.40 -10.05 56.46
CA ARG A 769 15.28 -10.85 55.22
C ARG A 769 13.92 -11.54 54.99
N LEU A 770 13.70 -11.92 53.73
CA LEU A 770 12.42 -12.21 53.07
C LEU A 770 11.88 -13.65 53.31
N TYR A 771 11.63 -14.05 54.55
CA TYR A 771 11.08 -15.38 54.88
C TYR A 771 9.76 -15.29 55.68
N SER A 772 8.96 -16.36 55.66
CA SER A 772 7.94 -16.59 56.69
C SER A 772 8.64 -17.26 57.89
N LEU A 773 9.01 -16.46 58.89
CA LEU A 773 9.68 -16.87 60.11
C LEU A 773 8.66 -16.97 61.25
N CYS A 774 8.61 -18.10 61.95
CA CYS A 774 7.86 -18.26 63.20
C CYS A 774 8.86 -18.53 64.32
N GLN A 775 9.14 -17.52 65.14
CA GLN A 775 10.02 -17.66 66.29
C GLN A 775 9.20 -17.92 67.54
N ILE A 776 9.41 -19.06 68.17
CA ILE A 776 8.77 -19.42 69.44
C ILE A 776 9.77 -19.14 70.56
N VAL A 777 9.53 -18.10 71.34
CA VAL A 777 10.35 -17.74 72.50
C VAL A 777 9.78 -18.40 73.74
N THR A 778 10.52 -19.34 74.33
CA THR A 778 10.11 -20.00 75.57
C THR A 778 10.48 -19.13 76.76
N GLU A 779 9.52 -18.79 77.62
CA GLU A 779 9.82 -18.13 78.89
C GLU A 779 10.57 -19.11 79.81
N PRO A 780 11.63 -18.65 80.51
CA PRO A 780 12.22 -19.47 81.57
C PRO A 780 11.16 -19.67 82.67
N ARG A 781 10.93 -20.93 83.05
CA ARG A 781 10.10 -21.28 84.20
C ARG A 781 10.56 -20.60 85.48
#